data_AF-A0A1F7ZSG6-F1
#
_entry.id   AF-A0A1F7ZSG6-F1
#
_cell.length_a   1.000
_cell.length_b   1.000
_cell.length_c   1.000
_cell.angle_alpha   90.00
_cell.angle_beta   90.00
_cell.angle_gamma   90.00
#
_symmetry.space_group_name_H-M   'P 1'
#
loop_
_entity.id
_entity.type
_entity.pdbx_description
1 polymer ?
#
loop_
_entity_poly.entity_id
_entity_poly.type
_entity_poly.pdbx_seq_one_letter_code
_entity_poly.pdbx_strand_id
1 'polypeptide(L)'
;MEAELQSQIPGLDHVISEYSVGYLTHASRAYVEDANAPSPLAEAADMVTELLVSASGDFSDKNEKAIRNLVEKFISSLSSADGVDAERRQMPFTAKKLDQAINVGSQRNMSSTLGLAGGNVDLESANSRKVESRVDRKKLEKAERKIRAKQEKKQMKMVQYESSRLLDQPDSTMSYEEFFMAVNPLQLGSDSAAKSKDIKIDSIDTSVGGHRILTDASLTLAYGRRYGLVGQNGIGKSTLLRALSRREVAIPSHISILHVEQEIMGDDTPALQAVLDADVWRKRLLADQDRITKQLTALEAERSSMADTSTDAARLDHEREGLDITLSDIHSKLSEMESDKAESRAASILAGLGFSPERQQFATKTFSGGWRMRLALARALFCEPDLLLLDEPSNMLDVPSITFLSNYLQGYPSTVLVVSHDRAFLNEVATDIVHQHSERLDYYKGANFDSFYATKEERKKNAKREYEKQMAERAHLQAFIDKFRYNAAKSSEAQSRIKKLERMPVLEAPESDYVVHFKFPDVEKLSPPIVQMSEIAFGYSKDKPLLRNVDLDVQLDSRIGIVGPNGAGKTTVLKLLTGQLEPTSGLLSQHARLRIGYFAQHHVDALDLTTSAVSFMAKTYPGKTDEEYRRHLGAFGITGMTGLQKMELLSGGQKSRVAFACLSLTNPHILVLDEPSNHLDIEGMDALSEALQRFEGGVVMVSHDVTMLQNVCTSLWVCDKGTVTKFDGTVNAYKKMISSQANEAGVISSTLVSIDTDLSNRDLTTLDKSLITSCTSLFALVASPLAGILADRLGRRKVIFVADVLFALGAFVQATSNEVWSMIAGRSIVGLAVGGASLVTPIYISELAPSNMRGRLVTILSLFITGGQVVAYIVGWLFSSIDGGWRWIVGLGILPALFQLVILTALPETPRWLAQAGFETTAIVVLEKIYQGHPDSKYVAKQILREIQQEVAEEWLGYRDSSSEAGKKGIHYISQRIKDLFYIGGNRRALIIAMMLQGSQQLCGFNSLMYFSGLIFSFLSFSSPTLTSLSVATTNFLFTLLAFIYIDRIGRRRILLYSIPIMTLSLIVCAIAFSLVSSNLSSYPQTSAGSSDTVTGDLTLPIVILLCLTVYTASYAFGLGNVPWQQSELFPLSVRSLGSALATATNWASNFIVGLTFLPMMELLSPGWTFGTYAVVCAVSWFGVWSIYPEMSGLGLEEVKELLADSWGVKESLGRTRNSS
;
A
#
# COMPACT_ATOMS: atom_id res chain seq x y z
N MET A 1 -53.55 34.02 19.71
CA MET A 1 -52.58 33.91 18.61
C MET A 1 -52.87 32.65 17.81
N GLU A 2 -52.63 31.46 18.35
CA GLU A 2 -52.92 30.18 17.67
C GLU A 2 -54.35 30.05 17.08
N ALA A 3 -55.38 30.32 17.89
CA ALA A 3 -56.77 30.32 17.40
C ALA A 3 -57.08 31.40 16.33
N GLU A 4 -56.26 32.45 16.21
CA GLU A 4 -56.37 33.43 15.12
C GLU A 4 -55.61 32.97 13.86
N LEU A 5 -54.53 32.19 14.00
CA LEU A 5 -53.85 31.55 12.87
C LEU A 5 -54.75 30.51 12.20
N GLN A 6 -55.33 29.61 12.99
CA GLN A 6 -56.26 28.58 12.49
C GLN A 6 -57.55 29.17 11.89
N SER A 7 -57.91 30.43 12.21
CA SER A 7 -59.07 31.10 11.60
C SER A 7 -58.74 31.84 10.30
N GLN A 8 -57.49 32.26 10.07
CA GLN A 8 -57.05 32.82 8.79
C GLN A 8 -56.53 31.77 7.80
N ILE A 9 -55.94 30.68 8.29
CA ILE A 9 -55.46 29.55 7.48
C ILE A 9 -56.20 28.28 7.92
N PRO A 10 -57.39 27.99 7.35
CA PRO A 10 -58.17 26.82 7.71
C PRO A 10 -57.43 25.54 7.33
N GLY A 11 -57.14 24.68 8.31
CA GLY A 11 -56.38 23.44 8.11
C GLY A 11 -54.87 23.56 8.33
N LEU A 12 -54.37 24.70 8.82
CA LEU A 12 -52.98 24.85 9.29
C LEU A 12 -52.65 23.78 10.34
N ASP A 13 -51.53 23.08 10.16
CA ASP A 13 -51.04 22.07 11.11
C ASP A 13 -50.77 22.71 12.49
N HIS A 14 -51.24 22.05 13.54
CA HIS A 14 -51.03 22.45 14.94
C HIS A 14 -49.54 22.60 15.28
N VAL A 15 -48.66 21.80 14.68
CA VAL A 15 -47.21 21.90 14.89
C VAL A 15 -46.67 23.22 14.33
N ILE A 16 -47.19 23.68 13.19
CA ILE A 16 -46.80 24.95 12.58
C ILE A 16 -47.37 26.12 13.39
N SER A 17 -48.62 26.06 13.85
CA SER A 17 -49.20 27.12 14.69
C SER A 17 -48.48 27.26 16.04
N GLU A 18 -48.19 26.15 16.70
CA GLU A 18 -47.45 26.12 17.97
C GLU A 18 -46.02 26.63 17.79
N TYR A 19 -45.32 26.22 16.73
CA TYR A 19 -43.98 26.71 16.40
C TYR A 19 -43.97 28.22 16.12
N SER A 20 -44.87 28.73 15.27
CA SER A 20 -44.96 30.15 14.93
C SER A 20 -45.20 31.02 16.17
N VAL A 21 -46.11 30.62 17.05
CA VAL A 21 -46.41 31.36 18.30
C VAL A 21 -45.27 31.24 19.30
N GLY A 22 -44.69 30.05 19.46
CA GLY A 22 -43.56 29.78 20.35
C GLY A 22 -42.32 30.58 19.96
N TYR A 23 -41.99 30.63 18.66
CA TYR A 23 -40.84 31.34 18.13
C TYR A 23 -40.96 32.86 18.29
N LEU A 24 -42.12 33.46 17.95
CA LEU A 24 -42.38 34.89 18.19
C LEU A 24 -42.34 35.25 19.69
N THR A 25 -42.90 34.40 20.55
CA THR A 25 -42.89 34.61 22.02
C THR A 25 -41.49 34.45 22.63
N HIS A 26 -40.64 33.61 22.05
CA HIS A 26 -39.24 33.50 22.45
C HIS A 26 -38.42 34.70 21.95
N ALA A 27 -38.62 35.11 20.70
CA ALA A 27 -37.98 36.28 20.10
C ALA A 27 -38.32 37.60 20.82
N SER A 28 -39.55 37.76 21.33
CA SER A 28 -39.94 38.95 22.10
C SER A 28 -39.22 39.06 23.46
N ARG A 29 -38.69 37.95 23.96
CA ARG A 29 -37.95 37.85 25.23
C ARG A 29 -36.43 37.75 25.05
N ALA A 30 -35.94 37.71 23.82
CA ALA A 30 -34.52 37.65 23.51
C ALA A 30 -33.84 39.01 23.80
N TYR A 31 -32.76 38.96 24.58
CA TYR A 31 -31.92 40.13 24.87
C TYR A 31 -30.84 40.29 23.80
N VAL A 32 -30.54 41.54 23.42
CA VAL A 32 -29.52 41.90 22.42
C VAL A 32 -28.51 42.82 23.09
N GLU A 33 -27.22 42.47 23.04
CA GLU A 33 -26.15 43.27 23.65
C GLU A 33 -25.74 44.50 22.82
N ASP A 34 -26.02 44.50 21.51
CA ASP A 34 -25.62 45.54 20.57
C ASP A 34 -26.82 46.37 20.10
N ALA A 35 -26.73 47.70 20.27
CA ALA A 35 -27.80 48.64 19.93
C ALA A 35 -28.02 48.82 18.41
N ASN A 36 -27.06 48.40 17.58
CA ASN A 36 -27.15 48.50 16.11
C ASN A 36 -27.57 47.19 15.42
N ALA A 37 -27.76 46.09 16.16
CA ALA A 37 -28.20 44.83 15.58
C ALA A 37 -29.71 44.86 15.23
N PRO A 38 -30.15 44.19 14.14
CA PRO A 38 -31.56 44.09 13.81
C PRO A 38 -32.36 43.43 14.95
N SER A 39 -33.61 43.85 15.14
CA SER A 39 -34.43 43.30 16.22
C SER A 39 -34.74 41.82 15.96
N PRO A 40 -34.41 40.88 16.88
CA PRO A 40 -34.72 39.46 16.69
C PRO A 40 -36.21 39.19 16.52
N LEU A 41 -37.07 40.08 17.05
CA LEU A 41 -38.52 40.00 16.89
C LEU A 41 -38.98 40.43 15.48
N ALA A 42 -38.22 41.27 14.77
CA ALA A 42 -38.50 41.62 13.38
C ALA A 42 -38.02 40.51 12.42
N GLU A 43 -36.81 39.99 12.64
CA GLU A 43 -36.27 38.85 11.87
C GLU A 43 -37.15 37.59 12.04
N ALA A 44 -37.61 37.32 13.26
CA ALA A 44 -38.57 36.24 13.52
C ALA A 44 -39.96 36.49 12.89
N ALA A 45 -40.36 37.75 12.70
CA ALA A 45 -41.62 38.10 12.07
C ALA A 45 -41.63 37.84 10.56
N ASP A 46 -40.56 38.21 9.87
CA ASP A 46 -40.44 37.95 8.43
C ASP A 46 -40.36 36.43 8.16
N MET A 47 -39.53 35.68 8.90
CA MET A 47 -39.48 34.20 8.77
C MET A 47 -40.82 33.51 9.08
N VAL A 48 -41.54 33.94 10.12
CA VAL A 48 -42.87 33.37 10.43
C VAL A 48 -43.91 33.78 9.40
N THR A 49 -43.80 34.96 8.78
CA THR A 49 -44.68 35.38 7.68
C THR A 49 -44.45 34.49 6.45
N GLU A 50 -43.20 34.26 6.04
CA GLU A 50 -42.88 33.37 4.91
C GLU A 50 -43.36 31.92 5.17
N LEU A 51 -43.12 31.40 6.39
CA LEU A 51 -43.57 30.06 6.79
C LEU A 51 -45.09 29.91 6.70
N LEU A 52 -45.85 30.90 7.17
CA LEU A 52 -47.31 30.87 7.16
C LEU A 52 -47.90 31.08 5.76
N VAL A 53 -47.27 31.91 4.93
CA VAL A 53 -47.66 32.05 3.50
C VAL A 53 -47.45 30.72 2.78
N SER A 54 -46.29 30.10 2.94
CA SER A 54 -45.98 28.77 2.39
C SER A 54 -46.98 27.70 2.86
N ALA A 55 -47.24 27.63 4.17
CA ALA A 55 -48.19 26.68 4.76
C ALA A 55 -49.66 26.93 4.36
N SER A 56 -50.02 28.13 3.92
CA SER A 56 -51.36 28.44 3.42
C SER A 56 -51.62 27.97 1.98
N GLY A 57 -50.58 27.76 1.18
CA GLY A 57 -50.67 27.38 -0.24
C GLY A 57 -51.22 28.47 -1.19
N ASP A 58 -51.63 29.64 -0.68
CA ASP A 58 -52.10 30.79 -1.47
C ASP A 58 -51.07 31.92 -1.44
N PHE A 59 -50.29 32.05 -2.51
CA PHE A 59 -49.26 33.06 -2.69
C PHE A 59 -49.77 34.41 -3.25
N SER A 60 -51.07 34.70 -3.14
CA SER A 60 -51.59 35.99 -3.60
C SER A 60 -51.17 37.14 -2.67
N ASP A 61 -50.79 38.29 -3.25
CA ASP A 61 -50.49 39.56 -2.55
C ASP A 61 -51.48 39.92 -1.43
N LYS A 62 -52.75 39.51 -1.60
CA LYS A 62 -53.83 39.78 -0.65
C LYS A 62 -53.74 38.88 0.57
N ASN A 63 -53.39 37.60 0.39
CA ASN A 63 -53.18 36.66 1.49
C ASN A 63 -51.87 36.96 2.23
N GLU A 64 -50.78 37.23 1.51
CA GLU A 64 -49.50 37.64 2.11
C GLU A 64 -49.67 38.88 3.02
N LYS A 65 -50.37 39.91 2.53
CA LYS A 65 -50.68 41.11 3.34
C LYS A 65 -51.60 40.79 4.53
N ALA A 66 -52.52 39.84 4.41
CA ALA A 66 -53.37 39.44 5.54
C ALA A 66 -52.57 38.72 6.63
N ILE A 67 -51.70 37.78 6.23
CA ILE A 67 -50.81 37.04 7.14
C ILE A 67 -49.81 38.00 7.80
N ARG A 68 -49.17 38.90 7.04
CA ARG A 68 -48.21 39.88 7.57
C ARG A 68 -48.86 40.83 8.59
N ASN A 69 -50.05 41.37 8.28
CA ASN A 69 -50.83 42.18 9.23
C ASN A 69 -51.20 41.41 10.52
N LEU A 70 -51.45 40.10 10.43
CA LEU A 70 -51.73 39.25 11.60
C LEU A 70 -50.47 38.99 12.43
N VAL A 71 -49.32 38.76 11.80
CA VAL A 71 -48.03 38.62 12.50
C VAL A 71 -47.64 39.94 13.18
N GLU A 72 -47.79 41.08 12.51
CA GLU A 72 -47.62 42.42 13.11
C GLU A 72 -48.57 42.66 14.30
N LYS A 73 -49.84 42.24 14.19
CA LYS A 73 -50.78 42.27 15.31
C LYS A 73 -50.28 41.45 16.50
N PHE A 74 -49.70 40.26 16.29
CA PHE A 74 -49.10 39.46 17.37
C PHE A 74 -47.87 40.14 17.99
N ILE A 75 -46.98 40.73 17.19
CA ILE A 75 -45.84 41.51 17.69
C ILE A 75 -46.34 42.66 18.57
N SER A 76 -47.35 43.41 18.11
CA SER A 76 -47.93 44.50 18.89
C SER A 76 -48.52 43.98 20.22
N SER A 77 -49.24 42.86 20.20
CA SER A 77 -49.80 42.21 21.38
C SER A 77 -48.72 41.76 22.37
N LEU A 78 -47.66 41.09 21.90
CA LEU A 78 -46.52 40.67 22.73
C LEU A 78 -45.81 41.89 23.34
N SER A 79 -45.55 42.93 22.55
CA SER A 79 -44.91 44.16 23.03
C SER A 79 -45.74 44.89 24.09
N SER A 80 -47.08 44.87 23.96
CA SER A 80 -48.00 45.47 24.94
C SER A 80 -48.16 44.64 26.22
N ALA A 81 -48.11 43.30 26.13
CA ALA A 81 -48.27 42.40 27.26
C ALA A 81 -47.07 42.41 28.21
N ASP A 82 -45.86 42.64 27.69
CA ASP A 82 -44.63 42.74 28.49
C ASP A 82 -44.41 44.15 29.10
N GLY A 83 -45.24 45.15 28.76
CA GLY A 83 -45.48 46.35 29.57
C GLY A 83 -44.30 47.28 29.86
N VAL A 84 -43.39 47.48 28.89
CA VAL A 84 -42.11 48.19 29.12
C VAL A 84 -41.72 49.12 27.96
N ASP A 85 -41.42 50.39 28.28
CA ASP A 85 -40.87 51.41 27.37
C ASP A 85 -39.55 50.97 26.70
N ALA A 86 -39.31 51.45 25.47
CA ALA A 86 -38.17 51.05 24.65
C ALA A 86 -36.79 51.21 25.32
N GLU A 87 -36.62 52.20 26.21
CA GLU A 87 -35.36 52.45 26.93
C GLU A 87 -34.98 51.36 27.94
N ARG A 88 -35.92 50.52 28.38
CA ARG A 88 -35.66 49.46 29.37
C ARG A 88 -35.19 48.13 28.79
N ARG A 89 -35.11 47.99 27.46
CA ARG A 89 -34.53 46.80 26.81
C ARG A 89 -33.03 46.61 27.06
N GLN A 90 -32.36 47.59 27.69
CA GLN A 90 -30.93 47.59 27.99
C GLN A 90 -30.54 47.13 29.41
N MET A 91 -31.46 46.57 30.21
CA MET A 91 -31.10 45.96 31.52
C MET A 91 -31.76 44.59 31.78
N PRO A 92 -31.01 43.61 32.33
CA PRO A 92 -31.52 42.26 32.58
C PRO A 92 -32.42 42.18 33.82
N PHE A 93 -33.37 41.22 33.78
CA PHE A 93 -34.33 40.95 34.85
C PHE A 93 -33.67 40.71 36.23
N THR A 94 -34.09 41.47 37.25
CA THR A 94 -33.78 41.17 38.65
C THR A 94 -34.93 40.37 39.28
N ALA A 95 -34.67 39.10 39.57
CA ALA A 95 -35.64 38.25 40.26
C ALA A 95 -35.84 38.70 41.72
N LYS A 96 -37.11 38.87 42.13
CA LYS A 96 -37.48 39.20 43.51
C LYS A 96 -36.98 38.12 44.49
N LYS A 97 -36.48 38.60 45.63
CA LYS A 97 -36.09 37.79 46.78
C LYS A 97 -37.33 37.13 47.40
N LEU A 98 -37.25 35.83 47.73
CA LEU A 98 -38.32 35.13 48.46
C LEU A 98 -37.95 35.09 49.95
N ASP A 99 -38.53 35.98 50.74
CA ASP A 99 -38.28 36.07 52.19
C ASP A 99 -39.29 35.21 52.99
N GLN A 100 -39.24 33.88 52.84
CA GLN A 100 -39.69 32.95 53.88
C GLN A 100 -39.18 31.52 53.63
N ALA A 101 -38.61 30.89 54.65
CA ALA A 101 -38.24 29.47 54.61
C ALA A 101 -39.45 28.61 55.00
N ILE A 102 -39.96 27.82 54.06
CA ILE A 102 -40.92 26.74 54.36
C ILE A 102 -40.19 25.41 54.22
N ASN A 103 -40.16 24.67 55.33
CA ASN A 103 -39.50 23.39 55.47
C ASN A 103 -40.39 22.28 54.89
N VAL A 104 -39.94 21.57 53.86
CA VAL A 104 -40.66 20.42 53.29
C VAL A 104 -39.80 19.17 53.39
N GLY A 105 -39.67 18.67 54.63
CA GLY A 105 -39.55 17.24 54.85
C GLY A 105 -40.93 16.58 54.70
N SER A 106 -40.96 15.37 54.16
CA SER A 106 -42.14 14.47 54.04
C SER A 106 -43.26 14.83 53.03
N GLN A 107 -43.02 14.52 51.75
CA GLN A 107 -43.94 13.63 51.01
C GLN A 107 -43.15 12.66 50.12
N ARG A 108 -42.59 11.61 50.75
CA ARG A 108 -42.32 10.35 50.06
C ARG A 108 -43.60 9.51 50.10
N ASN A 109 -44.51 9.76 49.16
CA ASN A 109 -45.48 8.74 48.78
C ASN A 109 -44.79 7.77 47.83
N MET A 110 -44.08 6.80 48.42
CA MET A 110 -43.65 5.60 47.72
C MET A 110 -44.15 4.38 48.48
N SER A 111 -45.34 3.89 48.11
CA SER A 111 -45.69 2.47 48.21
C SER A 111 -47.05 2.14 47.60
N SER A 112 -47.04 1.30 46.59
CA SER A 112 -47.14 -0.15 46.81
C SER A 112 -45.82 -0.76 46.29
N THR A 113 -44.88 -1.26 47.09
CA THR A 113 -45.03 -2.49 47.91
C THR A 113 -44.10 -2.51 49.15
N LEU A 114 -43.94 -1.42 49.91
CA LEU A 114 -43.16 -1.47 51.18
C LEU A 114 -43.64 -0.48 52.26
N GLY A 115 -44.88 -0.65 52.70
CA GLY A 115 -45.42 0.03 53.88
C GLY A 115 -45.77 -0.95 55.00
N LEU A 116 -44.83 -1.27 55.89
CA LEU A 116 -45.09 -1.92 57.19
C LEU A 116 -43.90 -1.72 58.16
N ALA A 117 -44.09 -0.81 59.13
CA ALA A 117 -43.25 -0.52 60.31
C ALA A 117 -41.74 -0.23 60.12
N GLY A 118 -41.15 0.88 60.57
CA GLY A 118 -41.64 1.99 61.39
C GLY A 118 -40.69 2.27 62.57
N GLY A 119 -40.20 3.51 62.72
CA GLY A 119 -39.40 3.93 63.88
C GLY A 119 -38.30 4.95 63.58
N ASN A 120 -38.54 6.22 63.94
CA ASN A 120 -37.53 7.29 63.96
C ASN A 120 -36.56 7.11 65.15
N VAL A 121 -35.29 7.48 65.01
CA VAL A 121 -34.50 8.22 66.03
C VAL A 121 -33.49 9.14 65.33
N ASP A 122 -33.30 10.34 65.88
CA ASP A 122 -32.41 11.40 65.42
C ASP A 122 -30.90 11.09 65.46
N LEU A 123 -30.15 11.94 64.74
CA LEU A 123 -28.69 11.88 64.60
C LEU A 123 -28.03 13.09 65.28
N GLU A 124 -27.75 13.01 66.58
CA GLU A 124 -27.01 14.10 67.26
C GLU A 124 -26.05 13.60 68.36
N SER A 125 -24.79 13.31 68.00
CA SER A 125 -23.60 13.51 68.86
C SER A 125 -22.28 13.25 68.11
N ALA A 126 -21.25 14.02 68.49
CA ALA A 126 -19.83 13.93 68.10
C ALA A 126 -19.36 14.80 66.90
N ASN A 127 -19.25 16.10 67.16
CA ASN A 127 -18.38 17.02 66.41
C ASN A 127 -16.91 16.53 66.40
N SER A 128 -16.22 16.61 65.25
CA SER A 128 -14.93 17.36 65.13
C SER A 128 -14.19 17.19 63.79
N ARG A 129 -14.52 18.04 62.79
CA ARG A 129 -13.56 18.88 62.04
C ARG A 129 -14.27 19.63 60.91
N LYS A 130 -14.32 20.96 61.01
CA LYS A 130 -14.67 21.82 59.87
C LYS A 130 -13.54 21.80 58.84
N VAL A 131 -13.84 21.35 57.63
CA VAL A 131 -13.07 21.70 56.42
C VAL A 131 -13.94 22.66 55.63
N GLU A 132 -13.62 23.95 55.67
CA GLU A 132 -14.32 24.96 54.87
C GLU A 132 -13.88 24.86 53.41
N SER A 133 -14.70 24.23 52.57
CA SER A 133 -14.53 24.30 51.12
C SER A 133 -14.95 25.68 50.61
N ARG A 134 -14.00 26.62 50.57
CA ARG A 134 -14.16 27.90 49.84
C ARG A 134 -14.21 27.64 48.33
N VAL A 135 -15.34 27.13 47.85
CA VAL A 135 -15.69 27.16 46.43
C VAL A 135 -16.40 28.47 46.14
N ASP A 136 -15.78 29.26 45.28
CA ASP A 136 -16.18 30.61 44.92
C ASP A 136 -17.53 30.58 44.16
N ARG A 137 -18.65 30.88 44.83
CA ARG A 137 -20.02 30.68 44.30
C ARG A 137 -20.22 31.31 42.92
N LYS A 138 -19.59 32.46 42.64
CA LYS A 138 -19.64 33.13 41.32
C LYS A 138 -18.94 32.32 40.21
N LYS A 139 -17.90 31.55 40.53
CA LYS A 139 -17.23 30.65 39.57
C LYS A 139 -18.05 29.38 39.34
N LEU A 140 -18.69 28.85 40.38
CA LEU A 140 -19.60 27.71 40.26
C LEU A 140 -20.80 28.06 39.36
N GLU A 141 -21.47 29.17 39.64
CA GLU A 141 -22.60 29.67 38.85
C GLU A 141 -22.19 29.99 37.40
N LYS A 142 -20.99 30.55 37.18
CA LYS A 142 -20.45 30.75 35.83
C LYS A 142 -20.12 29.43 35.11
N ALA A 143 -19.74 28.37 35.84
CA ALA A 143 -19.54 27.05 35.28
C ALA A 143 -20.88 26.39 34.92
N GLU A 144 -21.88 26.45 35.80
CA GLU A 144 -23.25 25.95 35.56
C GLU A 144 -23.90 26.62 34.35
N ARG A 145 -23.85 27.96 34.25
CA ARG A 145 -24.33 28.70 33.06
C ARG A 145 -23.60 28.27 31.78
N LYS A 146 -22.29 28.02 31.86
CA LYS A 146 -21.48 27.57 30.70
C LYS A 146 -21.76 26.11 30.30
N ILE A 147 -22.13 25.25 31.26
CA ILE A 147 -22.59 23.87 31.01
C ILE A 147 -23.99 23.91 30.36
N ARG A 148 -24.92 24.67 30.92
CA ARG A 148 -26.29 24.81 30.43
C ARG A 148 -26.34 25.37 29.00
N ALA A 149 -25.63 26.46 28.72
CA ALA A 149 -25.52 27.02 27.37
C ALA A 149 -24.86 26.02 26.38
N LYS A 150 -23.99 25.12 26.85
CA LYS A 150 -23.39 24.06 26.03
C LYS A 150 -24.35 22.88 25.79
N GLN A 151 -25.28 22.62 26.71
CA GLN A 151 -26.37 21.66 26.53
C GLN A 151 -27.45 22.22 25.59
N GLU A 152 -27.90 23.45 25.79
CA GLU A 152 -28.87 24.13 24.91
C GLU A 152 -28.34 24.25 23.46
N LYS A 153 -27.05 24.57 23.29
CA LYS A 153 -26.39 24.57 21.96
C LYS A 153 -26.17 23.17 21.36
N LYS A 154 -26.13 22.10 22.17
CA LYS A 154 -26.20 20.71 21.70
C LYS A 154 -27.62 20.36 21.23
N GLN A 155 -28.63 20.75 22.01
CA GLN A 155 -30.04 20.46 21.75
C GLN A 155 -30.54 21.15 20.46
N MET A 156 -30.21 22.43 20.27
CA MET A 156 -30.46 23.16 19.02
C MET A 156 -29.88 22.46 17.78
N LYS A 157 -28.65 21.92 17.87
CA LYS A 157 -28.03 21.15 16.77
C LYS A 157 -28.75 19.83 16.50
N MET A 158 -29.29 19.18 17.54
CA MET A 158 -30.02 17.93 17.41
C MET A 158 -31.39 18.14 16.75
N VAL A 159 -32.09 19.23 17.11
CA VAL A 159 -33.36 19.61 16.48
C VAL A 159 -33.17 20.01 15.01
N GLN A 160 -32.11 20.76 14.67
CA GLN A 160 -31.76 21.08 13.27
C GLN A 160 -31.45 19.82 12.43
N TYR A 161 -30.98 18.74 13.08
CA TYR A 161 -30.71 17.46 12.44
C TYR A 161 -31.98 16.62 12.28
N GLU A 162 -32.89 16.60 13.27
CA GLU A 162 -34.19 15.93 13.11
C GLU A 162 -35.09 16.59 12.06
N SER A 163 -35.03 17.91 11.92
CA SER A 163 -35.79 18.63 10.88
C SER A 163 -35.27 18.34 9.46
N SER A 164 -33.97 18.08 9.29
CA SER A 164 -33.43 17.64 7.99
C SER A 164 -33.74 16.16 7.71
N ARG A 165 -33.76 15.30 8.74
CA ARG A 165 -34.17 13.88 8.62
C ARG A 165 -35.62 13.68 8.13
N LEU A 166 -36.48 14.68 8.26
CA LEU A 166 -37.89 14.63 7.83
C LEU A 166 -38.13 15.19 6.42
N LEU A 167 -37.19 15.96 5.87
CA LEU A 167 -37.34 16.58 4.54
C LEU A 167 -36.77 15.69 3.42
N ASP A 168 -35.69 14.96 3.68
CA ASP A 168 -34.90 14.26 2.66
C ASP A 168 -34.88 12.72 2.86
N GLN A 169 -36.04 12.04 2.76
CA GLN A 169 -36.01 10.58 2.54
C GLN A 169 -35.78 10.28 1.04
N PRO A 170 -34.65 9.67 0.65
CA PRO A 170 -34.39 9.37 -0.75
C PRO A 170 -35.32 8.25 -1.24
N ASP A 171 -36.07 8.53 -2.31
CA ASP A 171 -36.95 7.56 -2.96
C ASP A 171 -36.15 6.37 -3.51
N SER A 172 -36.75 5.18 -3.46
CA SER A 172 -36.11 3.92 -3.89
C SER A 172 -35.86 3.81 -5.41
N THR A 173 -36.11 4.88 -6.17
CA THR A 173 -35.97 4.97 -7.63
C THR A 173 -34.91 5.97 -8.10
N MET A 174 -34.20 6.66 -7.20
CA MET A 174 -33.16 7.65 -7.56
C MET A 174 -31.94 7.02 -8.23
N SER A 175 -31.27 7.78 -9.11
CA SER A 175 -30.01 7.35 -9.75
C SER A 175 -28.85 7.33 -8.75
N TYR A 176 -27.85 6.46 -8.97
CA TYR A 176 -26.63 6.41 -8.15
C TYR A 176 -25.91 7.78 -8.09
N GLU A 177 -25.86 8.51 -9.21
CA GLU A 177 -25.21 9.83 -9.27
C GLU A 177 -25.97 10.87 -8.42
N GLU A 178 -27.30 10.84 -8.43
CA GLU A 178 -28.16 11.73 -7.65
C GLU A 178 -28.05 11.44 -6.15
N PHE A 179 -28.12 10.16 -5.78
CA PHE A 179 -27.92 9.70 -4.40
C PHE A 179 -26.53 10.09 -3.87
N PHE A 180 -25.47 9.87 -4.67
CA PHE A 180 -24.10 10.23 -4.28
C PHE A 180 -23.95 11.75 -4.07
N MET A 181 -24.50 12.59 -4.94
CA MET A 181 -24.45 14.05 -4.78
C MET A 181 -25.25 14.55 -3.58
N ALA A 182 -26.40 13.94 -3.28
CA ALA A 182 -27.21 14.28 -2.10
C ALA A 182 -26.48 13.92 -0.79
N VAL A 183 -25.84 12.74 -0.74
CA VAL A 183 -25.08 12.30 0.44
C VAL A 183 -23.74 13.03 0.56
N ASN A 184 -23.10 13.43 -0.55
CA ASN A 184 -21.77 14.04 -0.60
C ASN A 184 -21.75 15.36 -1.39
N PRO A 185 -22.32 16.46 -0.86
CA PRO A 185 -22.38 17.75 -1.55
C PRO A 185 -21.00 18.42 -1.66
N LEU A 186 -20.64 18.91 -2.86
CA LEU A 186 -19.40 19.65 -3.10
C LEU A 186 -19.43 21.02 -2.40
N GLN A 187 -18.56 21.20 -1.40
CA GLN A 187 -18.39 22.50 -0.72
C GLN A 187 -17.34 23.33 -1.45
N LEU A 188 -17.79 24.27 -2.28
CA LEU A 188 -16.94 25.28 -2.92
C LEU A 188 -16.52 26.34 -1.88
N GLY A 189 -15.22 26.46 -1.61
CA GLY A 189 -14.63 27.44 -0.69
C GLY A 189 -13.56 26.86 0.24
N SER A 190 -12.72 27.74 0.81
CA SER A 190 -11.58 27.41 1.67
C SER A 190 -11.95 26.98 3.10
N ASP A 191 -13.18 27.25 3.56
CA ASP A 191 -13.65 27.00 4.93
C ASP A 191 -13.83 25.51 5.30
N SER A 192 -13.78 24.61 4.31
CA SER A 192 -13.89 23.16 4.51
C SER A 192 -12.63 22.56 5.13
N ALA A 193 -11.44 23.04 4.73
CA ALA A 193 -10.14 22.51 5.17
C ALA A 193 -9.85 22.71 6.68
N ALA A 194 -10.55 23.63 7.34
CA ALA A 194 -10.36 23.95 8.76
C ALA A 194 -11.23 23.12 9.72
N LYS A 195 -12.16 22.29 9.21
CA LYS A 195 -13.09 21.52 10.05
C LYS A 195 -12.51 20.14 10.35
N SER A 196 -12.62 19.68 11.61
CA SER A 196 -12.23 18.30 11.95
C SER A 196 -13.11 17.29 11.20
N LYS A 197 -12.48 16.22 10.72
CA LYS A 197 -13.11 15.07 10.07
C LYS A 197 -13.36 13.91 11.06
N ASP A 198 -13.18 14.13 12.37
CA ASP A 198 -13.51 13.13 13.39
C ASP A 198 -15.03 12.97 13.52
N ILE A 199 -15.50 11.72 13.48
CA ILE A 199 -16.91 11.39 13.64
C ILE A 199 -17.13 10.99 15.09
N LYS A 200 -17.98 11.74 15.79
CA LYS A 200 -18.46 11.38 17.11
C LYS A 200 -19.97 11.45 17.19
N ILE A 201 -20.57 10.32 17.55
CA ILE A 201 -21.99 10.09 17.68
C ILE A 201 -22.24 9.56 19.10
N ASP A 202 -23.04 10.30 19.87
CA ASP A 202 -23.54 9.89 21.19
C ASP A 202 -25.00 9.38 21.01
N SER A 203 -25.42 8.35 21.75
CA SER A 203 -26.81 7.84 21.83
C SER A 203 -27.44 7.39 20.50
N ILE A 204 -26.87 6.34 19.89
CA ILE A 204 -27.41 5.61 18.75
C ILE A 204 -28.40 4.56 19.26
N ASP A 205 -29.68 4.76 18.94
CA ASP A 205 -30.72 3.74 19.00
C ASP A 205 -31.01 3.23 17.58
N THR A 206 -31.06 1.91 17.37
CA THR A 206 -31.38 1.32 16.07
C THR A 206 -32.20 0.06 16.24
N SER A 207 -33.29 -0.07 15.49
CA SER A 207 -34.16 -1.24 15.53
C SER A 207 -34.69 -1.60 14.14
N VAL A 208 -34.86 -2.90 13.88
CA VAL A 208 -35.38 -3.43 12.61
C VAL A 208 -36.36 -4.56 12.92
N GLY A 209 -37.54 -4.53 12.29
CA GLY A 209 -38.54 -5.59 12.46
C GLY A 209 -39.04 -5.81 13.89
N GLY A 210 -38.94 -4.79 14.76
CA GLY A 210 -39.25 -4.88 16.19
C GLY A 210 -38.12 -5.41 17.08
N HIS A 211 -37.00 -5.85 16.51
CA HIS A 211 -35.80 -6.21 17.26
C HIS A 211 -34.89 -4.99 17.44
N ARG A 212 -34.40 -4.78 18.67
CA ARG A 212 -33.37 -3.77 18.96
C ARG A 212 -32.01 -4.30 18.55
N ILE A 213 -31.25 -3.46 17.84
CA ILE A 213 -29.91 -3.76 17.30
C ILE A 213 -28.85 -2.98 18.09
N LEU A 214 -29.15 -1.73 18.44
CA LEU A 214 -28.38 -0.89 19.34
C LEU A 214 -29.33 -0.09 20.25
N THR A 215 -28.93 0.09 21.51
CA THR A 215 -29.64 0.87 22.53
C THR A 215 -28.63 1.78 23.26
N ASP A 216 -28.82 3.10 23.19
CA ASP A 216 -27.92 4.16 23.72
C ASP A 216 -26.42 3.95 23.41
N ALA A 217 -26.11 3.39 22.23
CA ALA A 217 -24.73 3.10 21.85
C ALA A 217 -23.97 4.38 21.46
N SER A 218 -22.66 4.45 21.71
CA SER A 218 -21.83 5.57 21.22
C SER A 218 -20.84 5.08 20.17
N LEU A 219 -20.68 5.84 19.09
CA LEU A 219 -19.74 5.56 18.01
C LEU A 219 -18.76 6.74 17.87
N THR A 220 -17.47 6.48 18.06
CA THR A 220 -16.40 7.45 17.82
C THR A 220 -15.39 6.86 16.82
N LEU A 221 -15.25 7.51 15.67
CA LEU A 221 -14.27 7.19 14.63
C LEU A 221 -13.37 8.42 14.43
N ALA A 222 -12.08 8.29 14.73
CA ALA A 222 -11.11 9.36 14.49
C ALA A 222 -10.64 9.34 13.02
N TYR A 223 -10.22 10.50 12.51
CA TYR A 223 -9.74 10.61 11.13
C TYR A 223 -8.45 9.79 10.89
N GLY A 224 -8.36 9.10 9.75
CA GLY A 224 -7.20 8.29 9.37
C GLY A 224 -7.01 7.01 10.19
N ARG A 225 -8.05 6.55 10.90
CA ARG A 225 -8.07 5.27 11.64
C ARG A 225 -8.83 4.20 10.89
N ARG A 226 -8.49 2.94 11.15
CA ARG A 226 -9.08 1.76 10.49
C ARG A 226 -9.73 0.88 11.52
N TYR A 227 -11.06 0.87 11.49
CA TYR A 227 -11.89 0.18 12.47
C TYR A 227 -12.38 -1.16 11.93
N GLY A 228 -12.11 -2.25 12.65
CA GLY A 228 -12.74 -3.54 12.39
C GLY A 228 -14.01 -3.69 13.21
N LEU A 229 -15.18 -3.80 12.57
CA LEU A 229 -16.45 -4.06 13.22
C LEU A 229 -16.73 -5.57 13.28
N VAL A 230 -16.63 -6.14 14.47
CA VAL A 230 -16.75 -7.59 14.72
C VAL A 230 -17.97 -7.89 15.60
N GLY A 231 -18.65 -9.00 15.30
CA GLY A 231 -19.87 -9.42 16.00
C GLY A 231 -20.53 -10.60 15.31
N GLN A 232 -21.46 -11.26 16.01
CA GLN A 232 -22.17 -12.44 15.51
C GLN A 232 -23.06 -12.14 14.30
N ASN A 233 -23.32 -13.16 13.48
CA ASN A 233 -24.18 -13.03 12.32
C ASN A 233 -25.65 -12.80 12.71
N GLY A 234 -26.26 -11.76 12.13
CA GLY A 234 -27.62 -11.31 12.45
C GLY A 234 -27.72 -10.23 13.54
N ILE A 235 -26.63 -9.80 14.16
CA ILE A 235 -26.67 -8.76 15.20
C ILE A 235 -26.88 -7.32 14.68
N GLY A 236 -26.84 -7.11 13.36
CA GLY A 236 -27.13 -5.83 12.72
C GLY A 236 -25.93 -5.00 12.24
N LYS A 237 -24.74 -5.61 12.05
CA LYS A 237 -23.54 -4.94 11.51
C LYS A 237 -23.82 -4.18 10.20
N SER A 238 -24.34 -4.86 9.18
CA SER A 238 -24.73 -4.26 7.90
C SER A 238 -25.82 -3.19 8.05
N THR A 239 -26.74 -3.35 9.01
CA THR A 239 -27.75 -2.34 9.33
C THR A 239 -27.12 -1.06 9.85
N LEU A 240 -26.12 -1.16 10.74
CA LEU A 240 -25.36 0.00 11.21
C LEU A 240 -24.62 0.68 10.06
N LEU A 241 -23.97 -0.07 9.16
CA LEU A 241 -23.29 0.48 7.98
C LEU A 241 -24.26 1.22 7.06
N ARG A 242 -25.46 0.67 6.80
CA ARG A 242 -26.53 1.37 6.05
C ARG A 242 -26.99 2.66 6.70
N ALA A 243 -27.23 2.63 8.02
CA ALA A 243 -27.69 3.80 8.76
C ALA A 243 -26.63 4.93 8.74
N LEU A 244 -25.34 4.57 8.81
CA LEU A 244 -24.23 5.50 8.61
C LEU A 244 -24.17 6.02 7.16
N SER A 245 -24.27 5.15 6.15
CA SER A 245 -24.17 5.54 4.74
C SER A 245 -25.30 6.46 4.28
N ARG A 246 -26.51 6.28 4.85
CA ARG A 246 -27.70 7.08 4.57
C ARG A 246 -27.80 8.34 5.42
N ARG A 247 -26.83 8.59 6.31
CA ARG A 247 -26.87 9.67 7.33
C ARG A 247 -28.16 9.64 8.17
N GLU A 248 -28.72 8.45 8.44
CA GLU A 248 -29.78 8.26 9.45
C GLU A 248 -29.24 8.56 10.86
N VAL A 249 -27.91 8.44 11.01
CA VAL A 249 -27.13 8.80 12.19
C VAL A 249 -26.33 10.09 11.93
N ALA A 250 -26.20 10.95 12.95
CA ALA A 250 -25.74 12.34 12.82
C ALA A 250 -24.24 12.50 12.44
N ILE A 251 -23.93 12.36 11.14
CA ILE A 251 -22.60 12.56 10.56
C ILE A 251 -22.54 13.92 9.83
N PRO A 252 -21.55 14.79 10.12
CA PRO A 252 -21.39 16.08 9.46
C PRO A 252 -21.33 16.01 7.92
N SER A 253 -21.98 16.97 7.24
CA SER A 253 -22.09 17.02 5.77
C SER A 253 -20.79 17.34 5.03
N HIS A 254 -19.75 17.81 5.73
CA HIS A 254 -18.41 18.03 5.16
C HIS A 254 -17.52 16.78 5.15
N ILE A 255 -18.02 15.65 5.65
CA ILE A 255 -17.35 14.35 5.64
C ILE A 255 -17.98 13.53 4.53
N SER A 256 -17.21 13.17 3.51
CA SER A 256 -17.66 12.29 2.42
C SER A 256 -17.75 10.83 2.87
N ILE A 257 -18.83 10.15 2.49
CA ILE A 257 -19.13 8.76 2.88
C ILE A 257 -19.36 7.93 1.62
N LEU A 258 -18.78 6.74 1.56
CA LEU A 258 -19.12 5.73 0.55
C LEU A 258 -19.24 4.35 1.20
N HIS A 259 -20.23 3.58 0.75
CA HIS A 259 -20.54 2.26 1.27
C HIS A 259 -20.61 1.23 0.15
N VAL A 260 -19.83 0.16 0.30
CA VAL A 260 -19.82 -0.98 -0.62
C VAL A 260 -20.63 -2.12 0.00
N GLU A 261 -21.91 -2.19 -0.33
CA GLU A 261 -22.83 -3.22 0.18
C GLU A 261 -23.08 -4.36 -0.83
N GLN A 262 -23.15 -4.05 -2.13
CA GLN A 262 -23.63 -4.98 -3.16
C GLN A 262 -22.84 -4.86 -4.47
N GLU A 263 -22.95 -5.89 -5.31
CA GLU A 263 -22.44 -5.87 -6.67
C GLU A 263 -23.14 -4.82 -7.54
N ILE A 264 -22.41 -4.23 -8.50
CA ILE A 264 -22.98 -3.26 -9.45
C ILE A 264 -23.87 -4.00 -10.46
N MET A 265 -24.99 -3.39 -10.83
CA MET A 265 -25.81 -3.84 -11.97
C MET A 265 -25.02 -3.70 -13.28
N GLY A 266 -24.83 -4.82 -13.99
CA GLY A 266 -24.02 -4.85 -15.21
C GLY A 266 -24.69 -4.19 -16.41
N ASP A 267 -23.98 -3.26 -17.02
CA ASP A 267 -24.34 -2.46 -18.20
C ASP A 267 -23.33 -2.65 -19.37
N ASP A 268 -23.42 -1.81 -20.40
CA ASP A 268 -22.51 -1.79 -21.55
C ASP A 268 -21.19 -1.02 -21.31
N THR A 269 -21.03 -0.37 -20.16
CA THR A 269 -19.86 0.47 -19.85
C THR A 269 -18.61 -0.39 -19.64
N PRO A 270 -17.43 -0.03 -20.17
CA PRO A 270 -16.17 -0.74 -19.86
C PRO A 270 -15.81 -0.66 -18.38
N ALA A 271 -15.19 -1.70 -17.81
CA ALA A 271 -14.78 -1.72 -16.41
C ALA A 271 -13.92 -0.51 -15.99
N LEU A 272 -12.94 -0.11 -16.82
CA LEU A 272 -12.11 1.06 -16.57
C LEU A 272 -12.94 2.35 -16.49
N GLN A 273 -13.87 2.53 -17.44
CA GLN A 273 -14.75 3.70 -17.47
C GLN A 273 -15.70 3.71 -16.26
N ALA A 274 -16.23 2.56 -15.84
CA ALA A 274 -17.09 2.45 -14.67
C ALA A 274 -16.38 2.83 -13.35
N VAL A 275 -15.05 2.68 -13.28
CA VAL A 275 -14.22 3.20 -12.17
C VAL A 275 -14.02 4.71 -12.28
N LEU A 276 -13.70 5.24 -13.47
CA LEU A 276 -13.56 6.69 -13.68
C LEU A 276 -14.86 7.46 -13.42
N ASP A 277 -16.00 6.88 -13.80
CA ASP A 277 -17.35 7.40 -13.58
C ASP A 277 -17.85 7.25 -12.14
N ALA A 278 -17.11 6.59 -11.25
CA ALA A 278 -17.44 6.54 -9.83
C ALA A 278 -17.27 7.91 -9.15
N ASP A 279 -16.29 8.70 -9.61
CA ASP A 279 -16.07 10.06 -9.17
C ASP A 279 -17.02 11.01 -9.93
N VAL A 280 -18.24 11.08 -9.41
CA VAL A 280 -19.33 11.90 -9.97
C VAL A 280 -18.94 13.39 -10.04
N TRP A 281 -18.13 13.88 -9.10
CA TRP A 281 -17.67 15.27 -9.08
C TRP A 281 -16.64 15.53 -10.15
N ARG A 282 -15.66 14.65 -10.37
CA ARG A 282 -14.71 14.76 -11.49
C ARG A 282 -15.44 14.74 -12.84
N LYS A 283 -16.37 13.79 -13.03
CA LYS A 283 -17.18 13.67 -14.25
C LYS A 283 -17.97 14.95 -14.55
N ARG A 284 -18.59 15.54 -13.51
CA ARG A 284 -19.34 16.79 -13.62
C ARG A 284 -18.44 18.00 -13.89
N LEU A 285 -17.32 18.13 -13.18
CA LEU A 285 -16.35 19.23 -13.37
C LEU A 285 -15.73 19.22 -14.77
N LEU A 286 -15.44 18.04 -15.33
CA LEU A 286 -14.99 17.92 -16.72
C LEU A 286 -16.07 18.36 -17.71
N ALA A 287 -17.34 17.97 -17.51
CA ALA A 287 -18.45 18.41 -18.35
C ALA A 287 -18.71 19.93 -18.25
N ASP A 288 -18.54 20.52 -17.05
CA ASP A 288 -18.64 21.95 -16.81
C ASP A 288 -17.45 22.72 -17.44
N GLN A 289 -16.23 22.22 -17.35
CA GLN A 289 -15.06 22.75 -18.06
C GLN A 289 -15.29 22.78 -19.57
N ASP A 290 -15.78 21.67 -20.14
CA ASP A 290 -16.08 21.52 -21.57
C ASP A 290 -17.17 22.50 -22.02
N ARG A 291 -18.21 22.70 -21.20
CA ARG A 291 -19.30 23.65 -21.42
C ARG A 291 -18.81 25.10 -21.39
N ILE A 292 -18.05 25.47 -20.36
CA ILE A 292 -17.53 26.84 -20.19
C ILE A 292 -16.51 27.15 -21.30
N THR A 293 -15.65 26.20 -21.68
CA THR A 293 -14.70 26.37 -22.80
C THR A 293 -15.42 26.64 -24.12
N LYS A 294 -16.53 25.93 -24.39
CA LYS A 294 -17.40 26.18 -25.56
C LYS A 294 -18.11 27.53 -25.50
N GLN A 295 -18.50 28.00 -24.31
CA GLN A 295 -19.06 29.34 -24.12
C GLN A 295 -18.03 30.44 -24.32
N LEU A 296 -16.83 30.31 -23.73
CA LEU A 296 -15.71 31.25 -23.90
C LEU A 296 -15.30 31.38 -25.37
N THR A 297 -15.12 30.27 -26.09
CA THR A 297 -14.79 30.31 -27.52
C THR A 297 -15.89 30.90 -28.40
N ALA A 298 -17.17 30.74 -28.04
CA ALA A 298 -18.27 31.43 -28.72
C ALA A 298 -18.26 32.95 -28.44
N LEU A 299 -18.06 33.34 -27.17
CA LEU A 299 -17.95 34.74 -26.76
C LEU A 299 -16.74 35.44 -27.38
N GLU A 300 -15.58 34.77 -27.50
CA GLU A 300 -14.41 35.31 -28.20
C GLU A 300 -14.69 35.53 -29.69
N ALA A 301 -15.38 34.60 -30.36
CA ALA A 301 -15.76 34.76 -31.76
C ALA A 301 -16.73 35.95 -31.95
N GLU A 302 -17.74 36.10 -31.08
CA GLU A 302 -18.67 37.22 -31.10
C GLU A 302 -17.96 38.56 -30.81
N ARG A 303 -17.12 38.60 -29.76
CA ARG A 303 -16.32 39.76 -29.36
C ARG A 303 -15.31 40.19 -30.42
N SER A 304 -14.74 39.25 -31.19
CA SER A 304 -13.82 39.54 -32.31
C SER A 304 -14.49 40.28 -33.47
N SER A 305 -15.82 40.26 -33.56
CA SER A 305 -16.59 40.94 -34.60
C SER A 305 -17.01 42.37 -34.24
N MET A 306 -16.78 42.80 -33.00
CA MET A 306 -17.21 44.10 -32.46
C MET A 306 -16.06 45.11 -32.35
N ALA A 307 -16.40 46.39 -32.29
CA ALA A 307 -15.43 47.47 -32.07
C ALA A 307 -15.23 47.73 -30.56
N ASP A 308 -13.97 47.97 -30.17
CA ASP A 308 -13.49 48.15 -28.78
C ASP A 308 -14.20 49.26 -27.97
N THR A 309 -14.99 50.13 -28.61
CA THR A 309 -15.69 51.27 -27.97
C THR A 309 -17.20 51.05 -27.79
N SER A 310 -17.72 49.87 -28.12
CA SER A 310 -19.15 49.54 -27.94
C SER A 310 -19.49 49.14 -26.49
N THR A 311 -20.69 49.50 -26.04
CA THR A 311 -21.20 49.07 -24.71
C THR A 311 -21.40 47.56 -24.64
N ASP A 312 -21.69 46.91 -25.77
CA ASP A 312 -21.89 45.47 -25.83
C ASP A 312 -20.57 44.70 -25.68
N ALA A 313 -19.45 45.21 -26.24
CA ALA A 313 -18.13 44.64 -26.00
C ALA A 313 -17.74 44.65 -24.51
N ALA A 314 -18.05 45.74 -23.78
CA ALA A 314 -17.80 45.82 -22.34
C ALA A 314 -18.66 44.82 -21.53
N ARG A 315 -19.87 44.49 -22.00
CA ARG A 315 -20.71 43.46 -21.38
C ARG A 315 -20.15 42.06 -21.61
N LEU A 316 -19.73 41.77 -22.85
CA LEU A 316 -19.12 40.49 -23.22
C LEU A 316 -17.78 40.26 -22.50
N ASP A 317 -16.94 41.30 -22.35
CA ASP A 317 -15.67 41.19 -21.61
C ASP A 317 -15.90 40.87 -20.12
N HIS A 318 -16.93 41.44 -19.47
CA HIS A 318 -17.30 41.09 -18.08
C HIS A 318 -17.90 39.67 -17.95
N GLU A 319 -18.70 39.23 -18.93
CA GLU A 319 -19.24 37.87 -18.97
C GLU A 319 -18.12 36.83 -19.16
N ARG A 320 -17.13 37.15 -20.01
CA ARG A 320 -15.91 36.35 -20.18
C ARG A 320 -15.08 36.28 -18.89
N GLU A 321 -14.85 37.41 -18.22
CA GLU A 321 -14.07 37.46 -16.97
C GLU A 321 -14.69 36.60 -15.85
N GLY A 322 -16.03 36.59 -15.73
CA GLY A 322 -16.74 35.72 -14.78
C GLY A 322 -16.61 34.22 -15.12
N LEU A 323 -16.64 33.87 -16.42
CA LEU A 323 -16.43 32.51 -16.89
C LEU A 323 -14.97 32.05 -16.73
N ASP A 324 -13.98 32.92 -16.98
CA ASP A 324 -12.55 32.65 -16.77
C ASP A 324 -12.23 32.38 -15.29
N ILE A 325 -12.81 33.15 -14.36
CA ILE A 325 -12.68 32.90 -12.91
C ILE A 325 -13.25 31.52 -12.56
N THR A 326 -14.46 31.21 -13.06
CA THR A 326 -15.11 29.91 -12.81
C THR A 326 -14.31 28.75 -13.40
N LEU A 327 -13.75 28.92 -14.60
CA LEU A 327 -12.87 27.94 -15.26
C LEU A 327 -11.58 27.72 -14.45
N SER A 328 -10.98 28.79 -13.92
CA SER A 328 -9.80 28.72 -13.06
C SER A 328 -10.07 27.94 -11.77
N ASP A 329 -11.21 28.16 -11.12
CA ASP A 329 -11.62 27.41 -9.92
C ASP A 329 -11.85 25.92 -10.24
N ILE A 330 -12.48 25.61 -11.38
CA ILE A 330 -12.66 24.23 -11.86
C ILE A 330 -11.31 23.56 -12.15
N HIS A 331 -10.38 24.25 -12.82
CA HIS A 331 -9.03 23.75 -13.06
C HIS A 331 -8.25 23.49 -11.76
N SER A 332 -8.37 24.38 -10.78
CA SER A 332 -7.78 24.18 -9.45
C SER A 332 -8.33 22.92 -8.78
N LYS A 333 -9.66 22.71 -8.83
CA LYS A 333 -10.29 21.51 -8.27
C LYS A 333 -9.95 20.22 -9.01
N LEU A 334 -9.92 20.23 -10.34
CA LEU A 334 -9.49 19.07 -11.13
C LEU A 334 -8.01 18.71 -10.90
N SER A 335 -7.17 19.71 -10.59
CA SER A 335 -5.77 19.51 -10.17
C SER A 335 -5.67 18.93 -8.76
N GLU A 336 -6.45 19.44 -7.78
CA GLU A 336 -6.56 18.86 -6.43
C GLU A 336 -7.01 17.38 -6.46
N MET A 337 -7.90 17.02 -7.40
CA MET A 337 -8.41 15.66 -7.60
C MET A 337 -7.48 14.77 -8.44
N GLU A 338 -6.29 15.25 -8.82
CA GLU A 338 -5.32 14.58 -9.70
C GLU A 338 -5.94 14.01 -11.00
N SER A 339 -6.87 14.74 -11.62
CA SER A 339 -7.69 14.26 -12.74
C SER A 339 -6.89 13.69 -13.92
N ASP A 340 -5.68 14.22 -14.17
CA ASP A 340 -4.76 13.77 -15.23
C ASP A 340 -4.16 12.38 -14.97
N LYS A 341 -4.05 11.96 -13.69
CA LYS A 341 -3.55 10.64 -13.29
C LYS A 341 -4.67 9.64 -13.04
N ALA A 342 -5.92 10.05 -13.17
CA ALA A 342 -7.09 9.23 -12.82
C ALA A 342 -7.12 7.89 -13.58
N GLU A 343 -6.79 7.87 -14.87
CA GLU A 343 -6.84 6.65 -15.69
C GLU A 343 -5.79 5.62 -15.26
N SER A 344 -4.55 6.04 -15.00
CA SER A 344 -3.50 5.14 -14.52
C SER A 344 -3.74 4.68 -13.07
N ARG A 345 -4.34 5.52 -12.23
CA ARG A 345 -4.80 5.14 -10.87
C ARG A 345 -5.93 4.11 -10.93
N ALA A 346 -6.95 4.33 -11.76
CA ALA A 346 -8.05 3.39 -11.96
C ALA A 346 -7.56 2.04 -12.53
N ALA A 347 -6.70 2.06 -13.55
CA ALA A 347 -6.13 0.87 -14.15
C ALA A 347 -5.26 0.05 -13.19
N SER A 348 -4.49 0.71 -12.30
CA SER A 348 -3.65 0.02 -11.30
C SER A 348 -4.47 -0.59 -10.14
N ILE A 349 -5.53 0.09 -9.67
CA ILE A 349 -6.48 -0.47 -8.69
C ILE A 349 -7.19 -1.69 -9.29
N LEU A 350 -7.66 -1.60 -10.55
CA LEU A 350 -8.26 -2.72 -11.26
C LEU A 350 -7.30 -3.90 -11.44
N ALA A 351 -6.04 -3.64 -11.82
CA ALA A 351 -5.02 -4.67 -11.94
C ALA A 351 -4.74 -5.37 -10.60
N GLY A 352 -4.64 -4.62 -9.50
CA GLY A 352 -4.45 -5.16 -8.14
C GLY A 352 -5.61 -6.04 -7.66
N LEU A 353 -6.83 -5.79 -8.14
CA LEU A 353 -8.02 -6.63 -7.90
C LEU A 353 -8.19 -7.76 -8.94
N GLY A 354 -7.20 -7.96 -9.82
CA GLY A 354 -7.11 -9.08 -10.76
C GLY A 354 -7.71 -8.83 -12.16
N PHE A 355 -8.09 -7.60 -12.51
CA PHE A 355 -8.52 -7.28 -13.88
C PHE A 355 -7.30 -7.09 -14.80
N SER A 356 -7.05 -8.07 -15.67
CA SER A 356 -6.05 -7.92 -16.75
C SER A 356 -6.40 -6.74 -17.68
N PRO A 357 -5.41 -6.11 -18.37
CA PRO A 357 -5.66 -4.96 -19.25
C PRO A 357 -6.75 -5.18 -20.29
N GLU A 358 -6.85 -6.40 -20.83
CA GLU A 358 -7.94 -6.83 -21.73
C GLU A 358 -9.32 -6.74 -21.04
N ARG A 359 -9.44 -7.29 -19.81
CA ARG A 359 -10.69 -7.27 -19.05
C ARG A 359 -11.09 -5.86 -18.63
N GLN A 360 -10.14 -4.95 -18.43
CA GLN A 360 -10.45 -3.55 -18.11
C GLN A 360 -11.29 -2.86 -19.21
N GLN A 361 -11.22 -3.36 -20.45
CA GLN A 361 -12.03 -2.89 -21.59
C GLN A 361 -13.36 -3.64 -21.77
N PHE A 362 -13.62 -4.72 -21.02
CA PHE A 362 -14.86 -5.49 -21.17
C PHE A 362 -16.04 -4.76 -20.49
N ALA A 363 -17.22 -4.84 -21.13
CA ALA A 363 -18.46 -4.26 -20.62
C ALA A 363 -18.89 -4.91 -19.29
N THR A 364 -19.39 -4.11 -18.33
CA THR A 364 -19.61 -4.59 -16.96
C THR A 364 -20.61 -5.75 -16.88
N LYS A 365 -21.60 -5.82 -17.80
CA LYS A 365 -22.54 -6.94 -17.92
C LYS A 365 -21.90 -8.30 -18.19
N THR A 366 -20.71 -8.34 -18.79
CA THR A 366 -20.00 -9.60 -19.12
C THR A 366 -19.37 -10.27 -17.91
N PHE A 367 -19.19 -9.53 -16.81
CA PHE A 367 -18.66 -10.06 -15.56
C PHE A 367 -19.71 -10.82 -14.75
N SER A 368 -19.27 -11.87 -14.05
CA SER A 368 -20.08 -12.51 -13.01
C SER A 368 -20.14 -11.63 -11.75
N GLY A 369 -21.09 -11.93 -10.85
CA GLY A 369 -21.33 -11.14 -9.64
C GLY A 369 -20.08 -10.80 -8.82
N GLY A 370 -19.23 -11.78 -8.53
CA GLY A 370 -17.97 -11.57 -7.81
C GLY A 370 -16.99 -10.61 -8.51
N TRP A 371 -16.96 -10.58 -9.85
CA TRP A 371 -16.19 -9.57 -10.60
C TRP A 371 -16.86 -8.19 -10.56
N ARG A 372 -18.19 -8.11 -10.53
CA ARG A 372 -18.92 -6.85 -10.35
C ARG A 372 -18.80 -6.29 -8.91
N MET A 373 -18.65 -7.16 -7.91
CA MET A 373 -18.29 -6.77 -6.54
C MET A 373 -16.84 -6.24 -6.48
N ARG A 374 -15.88 -6.88 -7.15
CA ARG A 374 -14.52 -6.33 -7.30
C ARG A 374 -14.53 -4.96 -7.98
N LEU A 375 -15.40 -4.77 -8.97
CA LEU A 375 -15.58 -3.46 -9.61
C LEU A 375 -16.18 -2.44 -8.64
N ALA A 376 -17.16 -2.81 -7.79
CA ALA A 376 -17.71 -1.96 -6.73
C ALA A 376 -16.62 -1.50 -5.74
N LEU A 377 -15.75 -2.42 -5.34
CA LEU A 377 -14.60 -2.13 -4.51
C LEU A 377 -13.59 -1.22 -5.22
N ALA A 378 -13.27 -1.47 -6.50
CA ALA A 378 -12.38 -0.62 -7.29
C ALA A 378 -12.90 0.82 -7.41
N ARG A 379 -14.19 1.00 -7.68
CA ARG A 379 -14.88 2.31 -7.68
C ARG A 379 -14.71 3.02 -6.33
N ALA A 380 -14.89 2.31 -5.23
CA ALA A 380 -14.80 2.91 -3.90
C ALA A 380 -13.38 3.27 -3.47
N LEU A 381 -12.38 2.43 -3.78
CA LEU A 381 -10.97 2.73 -3.54
C LEU A 381 -10.47 3.90 -4.40
N PHE A 382 -11.05 4.10 -5.59
CA PHE A 382 -10.73 5.20 -6.49
C PHE A 382 -11.34 6.55 -6.04
N CYS A 383 -12.52 6.55 -5.41
CA CYS A 383 -13.17 7.77 -4.93
C CYS A 383 -12.50 8.40 -3.68
N GLU A 384 -11.69 7.63 -2.95
CA GLU A 384 -10.97 8.05 -1.72
C GLU A 384 -11.80 8.87 -0.68
N PRO A 385 -13.02 8.43 -0.30
CA PRO A 385 -13.87 9.11 0.67
C PRO A 385 -13.22 9.27 2.07
N ASP A 386 -13.67 10.27 2.82
CA ASP A 386 -13.26 10.53 4.21
C ASP A 386 -13.66 9.38 5.16
N LEU A 387 -14.81 8.76 4.91
CA LEU A 387 -15.30 7.55 5.56
C LEU A 387 -15.62 6.48 4.50
N LEU A 388 -14.75 5.48 4.40
CA LEU A 388 -14.98 4.28 3.60
C LEU A 388 -15.63 3.18 4.45
N LEU A 389 -16.82 2.72 4.05
CA LEU A 389 -17.56 1.62 4.67
C LEU A 389 -17.50 0.37 3.78
N LEU A 390 -16.92 -0.71 4.29
CA LEU A 390 -16.81 -2.00 3.58
C LEU A 390 -17.55 -3.10 4.36
N ASP A 391 -18.54 -3.74 3.75
CA ASP A 391 -19.25 -4.88 4.35
C ASP A 391 -18.73 -6.21 3.76
N GLU A 392 -18.00 -6.98 4.57
CA GLU A 392 -17.44 -8.30 4.24
C GLU A 392 -16.67 -8.40 2.89
N PRO A 393 -15.70 -7.50 2.61
CA PRO A 393 -15.04 -7.42 1.30
C PRO A 393 -14.21 -8.68 0.94
N SER A 394 -13.81 -9.48 1.93
CA SER A 394 -13.01 -10.71 1.76
C SER A 394 -13.76 -11.82 1.03
N ASN A 395 -15.09 -11.91 1.14
CA ASN A 395 -15.88 -13.10 0.74
C ASN A 395 -15.98 -13.33 -0.79
N MET A 396 -15.49 -12.42 -1.63
CA MET A 396 -15.46 -12.56 -3.10
C MET A 396 -14.07 -12.32 -3.72
N LEU A 397 -13.04 -12.20 -2.89
CA LEU A 397 -11.67 -11.92 -3.29
C LEU A 397 -10.81 -13.18 -3.15
N ASP A 398 -9.92 -13.42 -4.12
CA ASP A 398 -8.90 -14.46 -4.00
C ASP A 398 -7.71 -13.96 -3.18
N VAL A 399 -6.85 -14.90 -2.74
CA VAL A 399 -5.66 -14.61 -1.93
C VAL A 399 -4.80 -13.45 -2.49
N PRO A 400 -4.52 -13.34 -3.81
CA PRO A 400 -3.85 -12.17 -4.38
C PRO A 400 -4.62 -10.86 -4.17
N SER A 401 -5.93 -10.84 -4.47
CA SER A 401 -6.75 -9.62 -4.37
C SER A 401 -6.99 -9.20 -2.92
N ILE A 402 -7.13 -10.14 -1.97
CA ILE A 402 -7.18 -9.85 -0.52
C ILE A 402 -5.85 -9.25 -0.07
N THR A 403 -4.72 -9.81 -0.52
CA THR A 403 -3.38 -9.30 -0.15
C THR A 403 -3.16 -7.89 -0.71
N PHE A 404 -3.56 -7.63 -1.96
CA PHE A 404 -3.56 -6.29 -2.53
C PHE A 404 -4.44 -5.32 -1.72
N LEU A 405 -5.68 -5.71 -1.43
CA LEU A 405 -6.61 -4.88 -0.66
C LEU A 405 -6.07 -4.57 0.74
N SER A 406 -5.52 -5.57 1.44
CA SER A 406 -4.92 -5.39 2.77
C SER A 406 -3.78 -4.35 2.72
N ASN A 407 -2.84 -4.52 1.78
CA ASN A 407 -1.72 -3.59 1.60
C ASN A 407 -2.19 -2.17 1.21
N TYR A 408 -3.20 -2.06 0.34
CA TYR A 408 -3.78 -0.77 -0.05
C TYR A 408 -4.46 -0.07 1.13
N LEU A 409 -5.27 -0.80 1.91
CA LEU A 409 -5.96 -0.25 3.07
C LEU A 409 -5.01 0.12 4.21
N GLN A 410 -3.89 -0.59 4.40
CA GLN A 410 -2.87 -0.20 5.39
C GLN A 410 -2.28 1.20 5.12
N GLY A 411 -2.13 1.58 3.84
CA GLY A 411 -1.67 2.90 3.40
C GLY A 411 -2.76 3.95 3.20
N TYR A 412 -4.03 3.60 3.39
CA TYR A 412 -5.17 4.47 3.06
C TYR A 412 -5.21 5.72 3.97
N PRO A 413 -5.37 6.94 3.42
CA PRO A 413 -5.18 8.19 4.16
C PRO A 413 -6.38 8.61 5.03
N SER A 414 -7.57 8.12 4.71
CA SER A 414 -8.84 8.49 5.34
C SER A 414 -9.35 7.42 6.32
N THR A 415 -10.51 7.62 6.94
CA THR A 415 -11.07 6.65 7.89
C THR A 415 -11.71 5.48 7.15
N VAL A 416 -11.45 4.26 7.62
CA VAL A 416 -12.07 3.03 7.10
C VAL A 416 -12.82 2.32 8.23
N LEU A 417 -14.05 1.89 7.99
CA LEU A 417 -14.78 0.97 8.84
C LEU A 417 -15.09 -0.29 8.04
N VAL A 418 -14.47 -1.41 8.43
CA VAL A 418 -14.61 -2.70 7.75
C VAL A 418 -15.35 -3.68 8.65
N VAL A 419 -16.44 -4.26 8.15
CA VAL A 419 -16.99 -5.50 8.67
C VAL A 419 -16.27 -6.65 7.98
N SER A 420 -15.69 -7.58 8.73
CA SER A 420 -15.10 -8.80 8.18
C SER A 420 -15.10 -9.92 9.20
N HIS A 421 -15.28 -11.16 8.75
CA HIS A 421 -15.02 -12.37 9.52
C HIS A 421 -13.60 -12.93 9.34
N ASP A 422 -12.81 -12.41 8.40
CA ASP A 422 -11.42 -12.84 8.18
C ASP A 422 -10.50 -12.25 9.27
N ARG A 423 -10.02 -13.16 10.13
CA ARG A 423 -9.10 -12.83 11.23
C ARG A 423 -7.81 -12.22 10.72
N ALA A 424 -7.21 -12.79 9.67
CA ALA A 424 -5.91 -12.36 9.15
C ALA A 424 -6.01 -10.98 8.50
N PHE A 425 -7.06 -10.75 7.70
CA PHE A 425 -7.34 -9.45 7.11
C PHE A 425 -7.56 -8.36 8.16
N LEU A 426 -8.36 -8.63 9.20
CA LEU A 426 -8.54 -7.68 10.32
C LEU A 426 -7.24 -7.45 11.09
N ASN A 427 -6.38 -8.45 11.24
CA ASN A 427 -5.10 -8.33 11.94
C ASN A 427 -4.09 -7.46 11.17
N GLU A 428 -4.12 -7.51 9.83
CA GLU A 428 -3.26 -6.71 8.95
C GLU A 428 -3.80 -5.27 8.77
N VAL A 429 -5.12 -5.08 8.67
CA VAL A 429 -5.73 -3.78 8.31
C VAL A 429 -6.14 -2.92 9.51
N ALA A 430 -6.76 -3.50 10.55
CA ALA A 430 -7.42 -2.73 11.60
C ALA A 430 -6.42 -2.16 12.63
N THR A 431 -6.56 -0.87 12.95
CA THR A 431 -5.84 -0.21 14.05
C THR A 431 -6.59 -0.30 15.38
N ASP A 432 -7.91 -0.45 15.30
CA ASP A 432 -8.83 -0.42 16.43
C ASP A 432 -10.00 -1.38 16.13
N ILE A 433 -10.49 -2.13 17.12
CA ILE A 433 -11.61 -3.06 16.97
C ILE A 433 -12.84 -2.52 17.71
N VAL A 434 -14.00 -2.57 17.03
CA VAL A 434 -15.33 -2.27 17.57
C VAL A 434 -16.09 -3.59 17.65
N HIS A 435 -16.41 -4.03 18.86
CA HIS A 435 -17.14 -5.27 19.09
C HIS A 435 -18.61 -4.98 19.35
N GLN A 436 -19.48 -5.34 18.40
CA GLN A 436 -20.93 -5.25 18.57
C GLN A 436 -21.44 -6.51 19.28
N HIS A 437 -22.00 -6.33 20.46
CA HIS A 437 -22.71 -7.37 21.22
C HIS A 437 -23.74 -6.75 22.15
N SER A 438 -24.78 -7.50 22.54
CA SER A 438 -25.69 -7.12 23.62
C SER A 438 -26.28 -5.70 23.52
N GLU A 439 -26.74 -5.34 22.32
CA GLU A 439 -27.27 -4.01 21.95
C GLU A 439 -26.29 -2.83 22.13
N ARG A 440 -24.98 -3.08 22.27
CA ARG A 440 -23.95 -2.04 22.48
C ARG A 440 -22.69 -2.24 21.63
N LEU A 441 -21.79 -1.25 21.68
CA LEU A 441 -20.51 -1.21 20.96
C LEU A 441 -19.35 -1.04 21.95
N ASP A 442 -18.54 -2.10 22.11
CA ASP A 442 -17.36 -2.10 22.97
C ASP A 442 -16.08 -1.80 22.17
N TYR A 443 -15.28 -0.84 22.65
CA TYR A 443 -14.08 -0.35 21.95
C TYR A 443 -12.78 -0.95 22.47
N TYR A 444 -11.92 -1.38 21.53
CA TYR A 444 -10.59 -1.91 21.77
C TYR A 444 -9.58 -1.11 20.94
N LYS A 445 -8.90 -0.15 21.58
CA LYS A 445 -8.04 0.82 20.89
C LYS A 445 -6.61 0.35 20.75
N GLY A 446 -5.99 0.63 19.60
CA GLY A 446 -4.60 0.23 19.31
C GLY A 446 -4.40 -1.29 19.36
N ALA A 447 -5.46 -2.04 19.07
CA ALA A 447 -5.52 -3.49 19.16
C ALA A 447 -5.88 -4.06 17.78
N ASN A 448 -5.02 -4.95 17.29
CA ASN A 448 -5.33 -5.83 16.17
C ASN A 448 -6.31 -6.94 16.63
N PHE A 449 -6.78 -7.80 15.71
CA PHE A 449 -7.78 -8.82 16.04
C PHE A 449 -7.31 -9.76 17.18
N ASP A 450 -6.06 -10.21 17.15
CA ASP A 450 -5.54 -11.16 18.16
C ASP A 450 -5.50 -10.55 19.56
N SER A 451 -5.02 -9.30 19.69
CA SER A 451 -4.97 -8.61 20.98
C SER A 451 -6.36 -8.24 21.49
N PHE A 452 -7.32 -7.90 20.60
CA PHE A 452 -8.73 -7.80 20.94
C PHE A 452 -9.25 -9.14 21.51
N TYR A 453 -9.02 -10.26 20.81
CA TYR A 453 -9.55 -11.56 21.18
C TYR A 453 -8.99 -12.04 22.53
N ALA A 454 -7.66 -11.91 22.73
CA ALA A 454 -7.01 -12.20 24.00
C ALA A 454 -7.56 -11.32 25.15
N THR A 455 -7.74 -10.01 24.92
CA THR A 455 -8.31 -9.09 25.91
C THR A 455 -9.77 -9.42 26.23
N LYS A 456 -10.57 -9.81 25.22
CA LYS A 456 -11.96 -10.25 25.37
C LYS A 456 -12.04 -11.53 26.22
N GLU A 457 -11.21 -12.53 25.92
CA GLU A 457 -11.12 -13.75 26.72
C GLU A 457 -10.68 -13.48 28.17
N GLU A 458 -9.69 -12.62 28.39
CA GLU A 458 -9.22 -12.29 29.73
C GLU A 458 -10.30 -11.56 30.54
N ARG A 459 -10.93 -10.53 29.96
CA ARG A 459 -12.08 -9.83 30.57
C ARG A 459 -13.20 -10.82 30.94
N LYS A 460 -13.52 -11.76 30.04
CA LYS A 460 -14.52 -12.81 30.28
C LYS A 460 -14.12 -13.76 31.41
N LYS A 461 -12.89 -14.26 31.42
CA LYS A 461 -12.34 -15.14 32.48
C LYS A 461 -12.35 -14.43 33.84
N ASN A 462 -12.04 -13.14 33.87
CA ASN A 462 -12.07 -12.32 35.08
C ASN A 462 -13.51 -12.05 35.56
N ALA A 463 -14.43 -11.65 34.67
CA ALA A 463 -15.85 -11.46 35.00
C ALA A 463 -16.50 -12.76 35.53
N LYS A 464 -16.19 -13.91 34.93
CA LYS A 464 -16.67 -15.22 35.40
C LYS A 464 -16.14 -15.56 36.79
N ARG A 465 -14.85 -15.37 37.05
CA ARG A 465 -14.25 -15.59 38.37
C ARG A 465 -14.83 -14.66 39.44
N GLU A 466 -15.10 -13.40 39.08
CA GLU A 466 -15.70 -12.42 40.00
C GLU A 466 -17.15 -12.79 40.33
N TYR A 467 -17.95 -13.16 39.31
CA TYR A 467 -19.31 -13.67 39.50
C TYR A 467 -19.34 -14.94 40.36
N GLU A 468 -18.53 -15.95 40.04
CA GLU A 468 -18.44 -17.20 40.82
C GLU A 468 -18.03 -16.94 42.27
N LYS A 469 -17.05 -16.05 42.50
CA LYS A 469 -16.62 -15.63 43.85
C LYS A 469 -17.74 -14.90 44.59
N GLN A 470 -18.44 -13.98 43.95
CA GLN A 470 -19.55 -13.25 44.58
C GLN A 470 -20.72 -14.18 44.89
N MET A 471 -21.07 -15.10 43.98
CA MET A 471 -22.12 -16.10 44.19
C MET A 471 -21.76 -17.08 45.31
N ALA A 472 -20.50 -17.50 45.41
CA ALA A 472 -20.01 -18.31 46.53
C ALA A 472 -20.07 -17.55 47.87
N GLU A 473 -19.70 -16.27 47.91
CA GLU A 473 -19.83 -15.45 49.12
C GLU A 473 -21.30 -15.23 49.51
N ARG A 474 -22.18 -14.94 48.53
CA ARG A 474 -23.63 -14.84 48.72
C ARG A 474 -24.22 -16.14 49.27
N ALA A 475 -23.88 -17.29 48.68
CA ALA A 475 -24.33 -18.60 49.14
C ALA A 475 -23.83 -18.94 50.55
N HIS A 476 -22.59 -18.61 50.88
CA HIS A 476 -22.03 -18.79 52.23
C HIS A 476 -22.70 -17.89 53.28
N LEU A 477 -22.96 -16.62 52.94
CA LEU A 477 -23.72 -15.71 53.81
C LEU A 477 -25.16 -16.21 53.99
N GLN A 478 -25.83 -16.63 52.92
CA GLN A 478 -27.18 -17.17 52.94
C GLN A 478 -27.28 -18.43 53.80
N ALA A 479 -26.39 -19.41 53.62
CA ALA A 479 -26.36 -20.63 54.44
C ALA A 479 -26.12 -20.36 55.93
N PHE A 480 -25.33 -19.33 56.28
CA PHE A 480 -25.19 -18.89 57.68
C PHE A 480 -26.48 -18.23 58.20
N ILE A 481 -27.11 -17.37 57.39
CA ILE A 481 -28.38 -16.71 57.74
C ILE A 481 -29.44 -17.78 57.99
N ASP A 482 -29.69 -18.69 57.05
CA ASP A 482 -30.71 -19.72 57.16
C ASP A 482 -30.50 -20.64 58.38
N LYS A 483 -29.24 -20.96 58.70
CA LYS A 483 -28.89 -21.80 59.86
C LYS A 483 -29.03 -21.09 61.21
N PHE A 484 -28.87 -19.77 61.29
CA PHE A 484 -28.80 -19.04 62.57
C PHE A 484 -29.86 -17.94 62.76
N ARG A 485 -30.72 -17.66 61.76
CA ARG A 485 -31.80 -16.66 61.81
C ARG A 485 -32.76 -16.84 62.99
N TYR A 486 -32.99 -18.08 63.42
CA TYR A 486 -33.89 -18.42 64.52
C TYR A 486 -33.16 -18.66 65.87
N ASN A 487 -31.83 -18.50 65.92
CA ASN A 487 -31.06 -18.67 67.15
C ASN A 487 -30.84 -17.32 67.85
N ALA A 488 -31.51 -17.14 69.00
CA ALA A 488 -31.47 -15.90 69.77
C ALA A 488 -30.04 -15.41 70.11
N ALA A 489 -29.10 -16.32 70.37
CA ALA A 489 -27.72 -15.97 70.75
C ALA A 489 -26.85 -15.45 69.58
N LYS A 490 -27.26 -15.70 68.32
CA LYS A 490 -26.52 -15.26 67.11
C LYS A 490 -27.31 -14.34 66.18
N SER A 491 -28.49 -13.90 66.62
CA SER A 491 -29.41 -13.06 65.83
C SER A 491 -28.76 -11.75 65.34
N SER A 492 -27.96 -11.07 66.17
CA SER A 492 -27.25 -9.84 65.79
C SER A 492 -26.20 -10.06 64.70
N GLU A 493 -25.50 -11.20 64.73
CA GLU A 493 -24.50 -11.56 63.70
C GLU A 493 -25.19 -11.92 62.37
N ALA A 494 -26.34 -12.60 62.43
CA ALA A 494 -27.17 -12.89 61.26
C ALA A 494 -27.74 -11.59 60.63
N GLN A 495 -28.28 -10.68 61.44
CA GLN A 495 -28.76 -9.35 61.01
C GLN A 495 -27.67 -8.53 60.31
N SER A 496 -26.45 -8.51 60.85
CA SER A 496 -25.29 -7.85 60.22
C SER A 496 -24.97 -8.43 58.84
N ARG A 497 -25.03 -9.77 58.69
CA ARG A 497 -24.78 -10.47 57.42
C ARG A 497 -25.91 -10.28 56.40
N ILE A 498 -27.18 -10.19 56.83
CA ILE A 498 -28.31 -9.81 55.96
C ILE A 498 -28.05 -8.42 55.35
N LYS A 499 -27.71 -7.43 56.19
CA LYS A 499 -27.40 -6.07 55.72
C LYS A 499 -26.14 -5.99 54.84
N LYS A 500 -25.20 -6.93 55.00
CA LYS A 500 -24.05 -7.09 54.09
C LYS A 500 -24.51 -7.65 52.72
N LEU A 501 -25.39 -8.64 52.73
CA LEU A 501 -25.96 -9.26 51.52
C LEU A 501 -26.75 -8.26 50.68
N GLU A 502 -27.62 -7.45 51.32
CA GLU A 502 -28.39 -6.37 50.68
C GLU A 502 -27.51 -5.27 50.05
N ARG A 503 -26.31 -5.05 50.59
CA ARG A 503 -25.36 -4.05 50.09
C ARG A 503 -24.43 -4.57 48.99
N MET A 504 -24.39 -5.86 48.72
CA MET A 504 -23.61 -6.41 47.62
C MET A 504 -24.29 -6.09 46.28
N PRO A 505 -23.63 -5.41 45.33
CA PRO A 505 -24.23 -5.15 44.02
C PRO A 505 -24.59 -6.47 43.36
N VAL A 506 -25.76 -6.54 42.71
CA VAL A 506 -26.15 -7.70 41.92
C VAL A 506 -25.29 -7.71 40.66
N LEU A 507 -24.32 -8.61 40.61
CA LEU A 507 -23.65 -8.93 39.35
C LEU A 507 -24.60 -9.77 38.50
N GLU A 508 -24.78 -9.36 37.26
CA GLU A 508 -25.43 -10.19 36.24
C GLU A 508 -24.53 -11.38 35.90
N ALA A 509 -25.14 -12.49 35.49
CA ALA A 509 -24.36 -13.65 35.08
C ALA A 509 -23.56 -13.32 33.81
N PRO A 510 -22.27 -13.67 33.72
CA PRO A 510 -21.51 -13.51 32.49
C PRO A 510 -22.20 -14.28 31.36
N GLU A 511 -22.32 -13.64 30.20
CA GLU A 511 -22.95 -14.22 29.01
C GLU A 511 -22.33 -15.60 28.69
N SER A 512 -23.19 -16.60 28.53
CA SER A 512 -22.78 -17.93 28.10
C SER A 512 -22.69 -17.96 26.57
N ASP A 513 -21.47 -18.01 26.03
CA ASP A 513 -21.27 -18.15 24.59
C ASP A 513 -22.07 -19.32 24.02
N TYR A 514 -22.67 -19.08 22.85
CA TYR A 514 -23.27 -20.12 22.05
C TYR A 514 -22.17 -20.96 21.39
N VAL A 515 -21.67 -21.97 22.10
CA VAL A 515 -20.67 -22.89 21.54
C VAL A 515 -21.33 -23.74 20.48
N VAL A 516 -21.00 -23.45 19.21
CA VAL A 516 -21.37 -24.29 18.08
C VAL A 516 -20.46 -25.53 18.10
N HIS A 517 -21.05 -26.71 18.05
CA HIS A 517 -20.34 -27.94 17.75
C HIS A 517 -20.92 -28.49 16.45
N PHE A 518 -20.05 -28.90 15.53
CA PHE A 518 -20.44 -29.68 14.35
C PHE A 518 -20.03 -31.14 14.57
N LYS A 519 -20.86 -32.08 14.12
CA LYS A 519 -20.50 -33.51 14.11
C LYS A 519 -20.92 -34.16 12.78
N PHE A 520 -19.93 -34.63 12.03
CA PHE A 520 -20.14 -35.54 10.90
C PHE A 520 -20.27 -36.99 11.39
N PRO A 521 -20.98 -37.87 10.64
CA PRO A 521 -21.08 -39.29 10.96
C PRO A 521 -19.75 -40.03 10.72
N ASP A 522 -19.60 -41.17 11.39
CA ASP A 522 -18.46 -42.08 11.21
C ASP A 522 -18.54 -42.77 9.83
N VAL A 523 -17.40 -43.09 9.21
CA VAL A 523 -17.32 -43.46 7.79
C VAL A 523 -17.09 -44.96 7.58
N GLU A 524 -17.85 -45.56 6.66
CA GLU A 524 -17.67 -46.96 6.25
C GLU A 524 -16.35 -47.14 5.48
N LYS A 525 -15.57 -48.17 5.81
CA LYS A 525 -14.29 -48.41 5.13
C LYS A 525 -14.51 -48.94 3.70
N LEU A 526 -13.86 -48.28 2.73
CA LEU A 526 -13.82 -48.69 1.32
C LEU A 526 -12.41 -49.17 0.94
N SER A 527 -12.33 -50.09 -0.01
CA SER A 527 -11.07 -50.54 -0.61
C SER A 527 -10.65 -49.59 -1.75
N PRO A 528 -9.38 -49.15 -1.81
CA PRO A 528 -8.86 -48.39 -2.95
C PRO A 528 -8.96 -49.15 -4.30
N PRO A 529 -8.97 -48.45 -5.45
CA PRO A 529 -8.95 -46.98 -5.60
C PRO A 529 -10.30 -46.35 -5.24
N ILE A 530 -10.28 -45.11 -4.74
CA ILE A 530 -11.49 -44.41 -4.24
C ILE A 530 -12.01 -43.41 -5.28
N VAL A 531 -11.25 -42.36 -5.59
CA VAL A 531 -11.44 -41.51 -6.78
C VAL A 531 -10.08 -41.21 -7.41
N GLN A 532 -9.94 -41.48 -8.70
CA GLN A 532 -8.72 -41.22 -9.45
C GLN A 532 -9.06 -40.52 -10.77
N MET A 533 -8.44 -39.36 -10.98
CA MET A 533 -8.38 -38.65 -12.25
C MET A 533 -7.04 -38.94 -12.93
N SER A 534 -7.05 -39.22 -14.23
CA SER A 534 -5.84 -39.36 -15.01
C SER A 534 -5.98 -38.70 -16.38
N GLU A 535 -5.05 -37.81 -16.71
CA GLU A 535 -4.96 -37.03 -17.94
C GLU A 535 -6.26 -36.28 -18.30
N ILE A 536 -7.03 -35.83 -17.31
CA ILE A 536 -8.33 -35.20 -17.56
C ILE A 536 -8.18 -33.83 -18.24
N ALA A 537 -8.90 -33.63 -19.34
CA ALA A 537 -9.09 -32.32 -19.95
C ALA A 537 -10.58 -31.98 -20.08
N PHE A 538 -10.92 -30.70 -19.94
CA PHE A 538 -12.29 -30.21 -20.00
C PHE A 538 -12.37 -28.75 -20.46
N GLY A 539 -13.42 -28.40 -21.22
CA GLY A 539 -13.75 -27.01 -21.54
C GLY A 539 -15.24 -26.84 -21.82
N TYR A 540 -15.82 -25.73 -21.36
CA TYR A 540 -17.23 -25.37 -21.62
C TYR A 540 -17.51 -25.06 -23.10
N SER A 541 -16.47 -24.84 -23.91
CA SER A 541 -16.55 -24.69 -25.36
C SER A 541 -15.43 -25.48 -26.00
N LYS A 542 -15.72 -26.18 -27.12
CA LYS A 542 -14.76 -27.08 -27.78
C LYS A 542 -13.44 -26.39 -28.16
N ASP A 543 -13.50 -25.10 -28.49
CA ASP A 543 -12.36 -24.31 -28.95
C ASP A 543 -11.51 -23.72 -27.81
N LYS A 544 -11.97 -23.85 -26.54
CA LYS A 544 -11.29 -23.31 -25.35
C LYS A 544 -11.30 -24.32 -24.18
N PRO A 545 -10.39 -25.30 -24.17
CA PRO A 545 -10.19 -26.17 -22.99
C PRO A 545 -9.69 -25.33 -21.80
N LEU A 546 -10.45 -25.39 -20.71
CA LEU A 546 -10.17 -24.71 -19.43
C LEU A 546 -9.17 -25.50 -18.58
N LEU A 547 -9.28 -26.82 -18.61
CA LEU A 547 -8.42 -27.76 -17.89
C LEU A 547 -7.76 -28.72 -18.88
N ARG A 548 -6.49 -29.06 -18.65
CA ARG A 548 -5.67 -29.96 -19.47
C ARG A 548 -4.80 -30.81 -18.54
N ASN A 549 -4.67 -32.10 -18.85
CA ASN A 549 -3.80 -33.06 -18.14
C ASN A 549 -3.91 -32.96 -16.61
N VAL A 550 -5.14 -33.02 -16.09
CA VAL A 550 -5.40 -33.00 -14.65
C VAL A 550 -5.31 -34.42 -14.10
N ASP A 551 -4.29 -34.64 -13.28
CA ASP A 551 -4.05 -35.86 -12.51
C ASP A 551 -4.32 -35.59 -11.03
N LEU A 552 -5.23 -36.35 -10.42
CA LEU A 552 -5.63 -36.16 -9.01
C LEU A 552 -6.10 -37.50 -8.42
N ASP A 553 -5.43 -37.99 -7.38
CA ASP A 553 -5.83 -39.15 -6.60
C ASP A 553 -6.39 -38.68 -5.24
N VAL A 554 -7.57 -39.19 -4.87
CA VAL A 554 -8.25 -38.84 -3.61
C VAL A 554 -8.61 -40.12 -2.87
N GLN A 555 -8.01 -40.30 -1.70
CA GLN A 555 -8.16 -41.46 -0.81
C GLN A 555 -8.99 -41.09 0.44
N LEU A 556 -9.35 -42.08 1.26
CA LEU A 556 -10.19 -41.85 2.46
C LEU A 556 -9.47 -41.05 3.57
N ASP A 557 -8.14 -41.05 3.61
CA ASP A 557 -7.33 -40.26 4.54
C ASP A 557 -6.89 -38.91 3.94
N SER A 558 -7.22 -38.65 2.66
CA SER A 558 -6.75 -37.46 1.96
C SER A 558 -7.31 -36.17 2.58
N ARG A 559 -6.44 -35.15 2.59
CA ARG A 559 -6.72 -33.78 3.07
C ARG A 559 -6.11 -32.80 2.08
N ILE A 560 -6.91 -32.47 1.06
CA ILE A 560 -6.47 -31.75 -0.14
C ILE A 560 -7.06 -30.34 -0.14
N GLY A 561 -6.19 -29.34 -0.10
CA GLY A 561 -6.55 -27.94 -0.31
C GLY A 561 -6.23 -27.49 -1.74
N ILE A 562 -7.23 -27.07 -2.50
CA ILE A 562 -7.04 -26.56 -3.87
C ILE A 562 -7.05 -25.02 -3.84
N VAL A 563 -5.93 -24.42 -4.25
CA VAL A 563 -5.70 -22.98 -4.29
C VAL A 563 -5.41 -22.50 -5.72
N GLY A 564 -5.53 -21.20 -5.97
CA GLY A 564 -5.31 -20.60 -7.30
C GLY A 564 -6.21 -19.38 -7.54
N PRO A 565 -5.99 -18.61 -8.62
CA PRO A 565 -6.78 -17.41 -8.91
C PRO A 565 -8.26 -17.72 -9.22
N ASN A 566 -9.14 -16.71 -9.12
CA ASN A 566 -10.55 -16.90 -9.43
C ASN A 566 -10.79 -16.98 -10.95
N GLY A 567 -11.57 -17.99 -11.36
CA GLY A 567 -11.73 -18.39 -12.76
C GLY A 567 -10.71 -19.41 -13.28
N ALA A 568 -9.70 -19.82 -12.50
CA ALA A 568 -8.67 -20.78 -12.94
C ALA A 568 -9.19 -22.21 -13.24
N GLY A 569 -10.39 -22.56 -12.75
CA GLY A 569 -11.00 -23.87 -12.94
C GLY A 569 -11.35 -24.62 -11.66
N LYS A 570 -10.99 -24.13 -10.47
CA LYS A 570 -11.21 -24.78 -9.14
C LYS A 570 -12.55 -25.52 -9.00
N THR A 571 -13.68 -24.81 -9.04
CA THR A 571 -15.04 -25.39 -9.02
C THR A 571 -15.31 -26.39 -10.15
N THR A 572 -14.70 -26.22 -11.32
CA THR A 572 -14.84 -27.16 -12.44
C THR A 572 -14.11 -28.48 -12.15
N VAL A 573 -12.95 -28.45 -11.49
CA VAL A 573 -12.27 -29.65 -10.98
C VAL A 573 -13.15 -30.37 -9.95
N LEU A 574 -13.78 -29.64 -9.02
CA LEU A 574 -14.69 -30.24 -8.04
C LEU A 574 -15.94 -30.86 -8.70
N LYS A 575 -16.47 -30.25 -9.76
CA LYS A 575 -17.60 -30.79 -10.54
C LYS A 575 -17.23 -32.03 -11.37
N LEU A 576 -16.01 -32.10 -11.88
CA LEU A 576 -15.47 -33.32 -12.49
C LEU A 576 -15.28 -34.42 -11.43
N LEU A 577 -14.76 -34.07 -10.24
CA LEU A 577 -14.54 -35.01 -9.12
C LEU A 577 -15.83 -35.63 -8.60
N THR A 578 -16.91 -34.84 -8.58
CA THR A 578 -18.25 -35.26 -8.15
C THR A 578 -19.08 -35.92 -9.26
N GLY A 579 -18.57 -36.01 -10.49
CA GLY A 579 -19.28 -36.58 -11.64
C GLY A 579 -20.42 -35.71 -12.18
N GLN A 580 -20.47 -34.42 -11.83
CA GLN A 580 -21.46 -33.47 -12.38
C GLN A 580 -21.11 -32.98 -13.80
N LEU A 581 -19.84 -33.12 -14.19
CA LEU A 581 -19.35 -32.85 -15.54
C LEU A 581 -18.62 -34.07 -16.06
N GLU A 582 -18.86 -34.42 -17.33
CA GLU A 582 -18.08 -35.44 -18.03
C GLU A 582 -16.79 -34.83 -18.59
N PRO A 583 -15.63 -35.49 -18.44
CA PRO A 583 -14.38 -35.02 -19.02
C PRO A 583 -14.42 -35.08 -20.55
N THR A 584 -13.78 -34.13 -21.22
CA THR A 584 -13.67 -34.11 -22.69
C THR A 584 -12.63 -35.12 -23.19
N SER A 585 -11.60 -35.38 -22.39
CA SER A 585 -10.65 -36.48 -22.54
C SER A 585 -10.06 -36.87 -21.19
N GLY A 586 -9.38 -38.01 -21.12
CA GLY A 586 -8.84 -38.59 -19.88
C GLY A 586 -9.78 -39.62 -19.24
N LEU A 587 -9.38 -40.15 -18.08
CA LEU A 587 -10.13 -41.18 -17.35
C LEU A 587 -10.48 -40.69 -15.94
N LEU A 588 -11.77 -40.82 -15.58
CA LEU A 588 -12.26 -40.66 -14.22
C LEU A 588 -12.69 -42.04 -13.69
N SER A 589 -12.02 -42.52 -12.65
CA SER A 589 -12.35 -43.78 -11.96
C SER A 589 -12.89 -43.48 -10.57
N GLN A 590 -14.02 -44.11 -10.21
CA GLN A 590 -14.68 -43.96 -8.91
C GLN A 590 -15.11 -45.32 -8.36
N HIS A 591 -14.96 -45.52 -7.05
CA HIS A 591 -15.43 -46.73 -6.38
C HIS A 591 -16.97 -46.83 -6.37
N ALA A 592 -17.54 -47.96 -6.80
CA ALA A 592 -18.99 -48.11 -7.04
C ALA A 592 -19.91 -47.90 -5.81
N ARG A 593 -19.39 -47.99 -4.59
CA ARG A 593 -20.13 -47.68 -3.33
C ARG A 593 -19.81 -46.31 -2.74
N LEU A 594 -19.03 -45.48 -3.44
CA LEU A 594 -18.65 -44.16 -2.97
C LEU A 594 -19.88 -43.27 -2.79
N ARG A 595 -19.82 -42.41 -1.77
CA ARG A 595 -20.81 -41.35 -1.52
C ARG A 595 -20.02 -40.07 -1.30
N ILE A 596 -20.23 -39.07 -2.15
CA ILE A 596 -19.53 -37.78 -2.07
C ILE A 596 -20.52 -36.74 -1.56
N GLY A 597 -20.19 -36.09 -0.45
CA GLY A 597 -20.93 -34.94 0.05
C GLY A 597 -20.34 -33.67 -0.55
N TYR A 598 -21.01 -33.07 -1.53
CA TYR A 598 -20.58 -31.82 -2.17
C TYR A 598 -21.28 -30.60 -1.57
N PHE A 599 -20.53 -29.74 -0.90
CA PHE A 599 -20.96 -28.40 -0.50
C PHE A 599 -20.53 -27.40 -1.57
N ALA A 600 -21.50 -26.85 -2.30
CA ALA A 600 -21.27 -25.90 -3.37
C ALA A 600 -21.38 -24.45 -2.87
N GLN A 601 -20.73 -23.49 -3.54
CA GLN A 601 -20.84 -22.07 -3.20
C GLN A 601 -22.30 -21.56 -3.15
N HIS A 602 -23.18 -22.12 -3.99
CA HIS A 602 -24.61 -21.80 -4.09
C HIS A 602 -25.54 -22.81 -3.38
N HIS A 603 -25.05 -23.60 -2.42
CA HIS A 603 -25.89 -24.67 -1.81
C HIS A 603 -27.10 -24.14 -1.02
N VAL A 604 -27.09 -22.87 -0.63
CA VAL A 604 -28.24 -22.18 -0.01
C VAL A 604 -29.41 -22.06 -0.99
N ASP A 605 -29.14 -21.89 -2.29
CA ASP A 605 -30.16 -21.73 -3.34
C ASP A 605 -30.87 -23.06 -3.66
N ALA A 606 -30.32 -24.20 -3.21
CA ALA A 606 -30.95 -25.52 -3.29
C ALA A 606 -31.93 -25.81 -2.13
N LEU A 607 -32.00 -24.94 -1.12
CA LEU A 607 -32.95 -25.05 -0.01
C LEU A 607 -34.30 -24.44 -0.38
N ASP A 608 -35.41 -25.14 -0.09
CA ASP A 608 -36.77 -24.61 -0.29
C ASP A 608 -37.09 -23.55 0.78
N LEU A 609 -36.71 -22.30 0.52
CA LEU A 609 -36.83 -21.15 1.43
C LEU A 609 -38.24 -20.96 2.01
N THR A 610 -39.28 -21.45 1.32
CA THR A 610 -40.68 -21.32 1.77
C THR A 610 -41.03 -22.23 2.95
N THR A 611 -40.24 -23.29 3.15
CA THR A 611 -40.44 -24.34 4.17
C THR A 611 -39.52 -24.15 5.38
N SER A 612 -39.80 -24.86 6.49
CA SER A 612 -38.90 -24.90 7.65
C SER A 612 -37.81 -25.95 7.50
N ALA A 613 -36.67 -25.77 8.17
CA ALA A 613 -35.54 -26.70 8.09
C ALA A 613 -35.92 -28.14 8.49
N VAL A 614 -36.74 -28.30 9.54
CA VAL A 614 -37.26 -29.62 9.95
C VAL A 614 -38.17 -30.24 8.88
N SER A 615 -39.10 -29.46 8.31
CA SER A 615 -40.01 -29.94 7.27
C SER A 615 -39.27 -30.32 5.98
N PHE A 616 -38.24 -29.55 5.62
CA PHE A 616 -37.36 -29.85 4.49
C PHE A 616 -36.59 -31.16 4.70
N MET A 617 -35.98 -31.36 5.89
CA MET A 617 -35.27 -32.61 6.20
C MET A 617 -36.20 -33.83 6.22
N ALA A 618 -37.41 -33.69 6.78
CA ALA A 618 -38.41 -34.75 6.80
C ALA A 618 -38.92 -35.13 5.39
N LYS A 619 -39.04 -34.15 4.49
CA LYS A 619 -39.43 -34.33 3.08
C LYS A 619 -38.32 -34.98 2.24
N THR A 620 -37.06 -34.55 2.44
CA THR A 620 -35.92 -34.96 1.62
C THR A 620 -35.27 -36.26 2.11
N TYR A 621 -35.27 -36.52 3.42
CA TYR A 621 -34.62 -37.67 4.05
C TYR A 621 -35.59 -38.43 4.98
N PRO A 622 -36.73 -38.94 4.46
CA PRO A 622 -37.79 -39.52 5.28
C PRO A 622 -37.32 -40.74 6.08
N GLY A 623 -37.85 -40.90 7.30
CA GLY A 623 -37.58 -42.07 8.16
C GLY A 623 -37.16 -41.75 9.60
N LYS A 624 -37.02 -40.47 9.96
CA LYS A 624 -36.83 -40.02 11.36
C LYS A 624 -38.03 -39.20 11.82
N THR A 625 -38.13 -39.00 13.13
CA THR A 625 -39.15 -38.12 13.76
C THR A 625 -38.70 -36.66 13.77
N ASP A 626 -39.66 -35.73 13.88
CA ASP A 626 -39.40 -34.28 14.04
C ASP A 626 -38.44 -33.97 15.19
N GLU A 627 -38.52 -34.72 16.31
CA GLU A 627 -37.61 -34.53 17.45
C GLU A 627 -36.17 -34.93 17.09
N GLU A 628 -35.99 -36.01 16.32
CA GLU A 628 -34.68 -36.46 15.87
C GLU A 628 -34.07 -35.50 14.84
N TYR A 629 -34.84 -34.96 13.89
CA TYR A 629 -34.34 -33.90 13.00
C TYR A 629 -33.96 -32.63 13.78
N ARG A 630 -34.72 -32.27 14.82
CA ARG A 630 -34.39 -31.11 15.69
C ARG A 630 -33.16 -31.36 16.54
N ARG A 631 -32.95 -32.59 17.03
CA ARG A 631 -31.72 -32.99 17.74
C ARG A 631 -30.51 -32.98 16.81
N HIS A 632 -30.70 -33.42 15.56
CA HIS A 632 -29.67 -33.38 14.51
C HIS A 632 -29.31 -31.94 14.11
N LEU A 633 -30.29 -31.07 13.89
CA LEU A 633 -30.09 -29.62 13.67
C LEU A 633 -29.41 -28.94 14.86
N GLY A 634 -29.73 -29.35 16.10
CA GLY A 634 -29.04 -28.91 17.31
C GLY A 634 -27.54 -29.22 17.30
N ALA A 635 -27.14 -30.36 16.74
CA ALA A 635 -25.74 -30.76 16.55
C ALA A 635 -25.01 -30.04 15.38
N PHE A 636 -25.63 -29.01 14.80
CA PHE A 636 -25.04 -28.03 13.89
C PHE A 636 -25.32 -26.58 14.33
N GLY A 637 -25.71 -26.35 15.59
CA GLY A 637 -25.96 -25.01 16.11
C GLY A 637 -27.25 -24.35 15.59
N ILE A 638 -28.30 -25.14 15.38
CA ILE A 638 -29.68 -24.68 15.10
C ILE A 638 -30.61 -25.22 16.21
N THR A 639 -30.85 -24.41 17.25
CA THR A 639 -31.56 -24.82 18.47
C THR A 639 -32.93 -24.15 18.64
N GLY A 640 -33.80 -24.73 19.46
CA GLY A 640 -35.06 -24.12 19.90
C GLY A 640 -36.12 -24.00 18.79
N MET A 641 -36.58 -22.77 18.54
CA MET A 641 -37.62 -22.45 17.56
C MET A 641 -37.06 -22.17 16.15
N THR A 642 -35.77 -21.88 16.02
CA THR A 642 -35.12 -21.52 14.75
C THR A 642 -35.31 -22.57 13.65
N GLY A 643 -35.23 -23.86 13.99
CA GLY A 643 -35.47 -24.96 13.05
C GLY A 643 -36.93 -25.10 12.54
N LEU A 644 -37.90 -24.45 13.21
CA LEU A 644 -39.30 -24.38 12.77
C LEU A 644 -39.63 -23.13 11.95
N GLN A 645 -38.77 -22.11 11.96
CA GLN A 645 -38.96 -20.91 11.15
C GLN A 645 -38.78 -21.25 9.67
N LYS A 646 -39.45 -20.48 8.79
CA LYS A 646 -39.23 -20.58 7.34
C LYS A 646 -37.78 -20.27 7.03
N MET A 647 -37.16 -21.03 6.15
CA MET A 647 -35.75 -20.88 5.81
C MET A 647 -35.45 -19.51 5.20
N GLU A 648 -36.40 -18.87 4.50
CA GLU A 648 -36.31 -17.48 4.03
C GLU A 648 -35.80 -16.52 5.12
N LEU A 649 -36.37 -16.60 6.33
CA LEU A 649 -36.10 -15.72 7.47
C LEU A 649 -34.77 -16.01 8.20
N LEU A 650 -34.11 -17.14 7.89
CA LEU A 650 -32.83 -17.50 8.50
C LEU A 650 -31.69 -16.66 7.92
N SER A 651 -30.68 -16.37 8.75
CA SER A 651 -29.45 -15.72 8.27
C SER A 651 -28.66 -16.64 7.34
N GLY A 652 -27.74 -16.07 6.53
CA GLY A 652 -26.88 -16.85 5.63
C GLY A 652 -26.14 -17.98 6.36
N GLY A 653 -25.50 -17.68 7.49
CA GLY A 653 -24.82 -18.69 8.31
C GLY A 653 -25.74 -19.75 8.90
N GLN A 654 -26.99 -19.40 9.26
CA GLN A 654 -27.98 -20.39 9.68
C GLN A 654 -28.39 -21.31 8.52
N LYS A 655 -28.55 -20.77 7.30
CA LYS A 655 -28.81 -21.55 6.08
C LYS A 655 -27.63 -22.50 5.77
N SER A 656 -26.38 -22.02 5.86
CA SER A 656 -25.18 -22.86 5.72
C SER A 656 -25.12 -23.98 6.77
N ARG A 657 -25.44 -23.70 8.04
CA ARG A 657 -25.54 -24.73 9.10
C ARG A 657 -26.60 -25.79 8.79
N VAL A 658 -27.77 -25.40 8.30
CA VAL A 658 -28.82 -26.33 7.84
C VAL A 658 -28.33 -27.17 6.65
N ALA A 659 -27.59 -26.58 5.71
CA ALA A 659 -26.99 -27.31 4.59
C ALA A 659 -25.95 -28.35 5.06
N PHE A 660 -25.04 -28.01 5.99
CA PHE A 660 -24.12 -28.99 6.61
C PHE A 660 -24.86 -30.10 7.38
N ALA A 661 -25.96 -29.75 8.06
CA ALA A 661 -26.82 -30.73 8.72
C ALA A 661 -27.52 -31.67 7.72
N CYS A 662 -27.90 -31.18 6.54
CA CYS A 662 -28.45 -32.02 5.46
C CYS A 662 -27.35 -32.91 4.84
N LEU A 663 -26.16 -32.35 4.60
CA LEU A 663 -25.02 -33.07 4.04
C LEU A 663 -24.59 -34.25 4.93
N SER A 664 -24.61 -34.07 6.25
CA SER A 664 -24.27 -35.12 7.21
C SER A 664 -25.32 -36.26 7.26
N LEU A 665 -26.57 -36.05 6.83
CA LEU A 665 -27.55 -37.14 6.68
C LEU A 665 -27.23 -38.10 5.53
N THR A 666 -26.42 -37.68 4.54
CA THR A 666 -26.05 -38.53 3.39
C THR A 666 -24.97 -39.58 3.69
N ASN A 667 -24.42 -39.58 4.91
CA ASN A 667 -23.29 -40.41 5.33
C ASN A 667 -22.15 -40.45 4.29
N PRO A 668 -21.58 -39.30 3.92
CA PRO A 668 -20.57 -39.22 2.86
C PRO A 668 -19.26 -39.89 3.29
N HIS A 669 -18.54 -40.46 2.32
CA HIS A 669 -17.19 -41.00 2.48
C HIS A 669 -16.10 -39.97 2.16
N ILE A 670 -16.40 -39.06 1.23
CA ILE A 670 -15.57 -37.89 0.89
C ILE A 670 -16.44 -36.65 1.01
N LEU A 671 -15.92 -35.62 1.68
CA LEU A 671 -16.46 -34.27 1.69
C LEU A 671 -15.71 -33.42 0.66
N VAL A 672 -16.46 -32.79 -0.25
CA VAL A 672 -15.95 -31.84 -1.24
C VAL A 672 -16.55 -30.48 -0.93
N LEU A 673 -15.72 -29.51 -0.54
CA LEU A 673 -16.17 -28.21 -0.03
C LEU A 673 -15.68 -27.07 -0.93
N ASP A 674 -16.60 -26.31 -1.52
CA ASP A 674 -16.28 -25.16 -2.40
C ASP A 674 -16.57 -23.85 -1.65
N GLU A 675 -15.52 -23.19 -1.17
CA GLU A 675 -15.54 -21.99 -0.31
C GLU A 675 -16.50 -22.12 0.91
N PRO A 676 -16.29 -23.11 1.80
CA PRO A 676 -17.18 -23.37 2.95
C PRO A 676 -17.19 -22.25 4.00
N SER A 677 -16.22 -21.33 3.94
CA SER A 677 -16.14 -20.11 4.75
C SER A 677 -17.27 -19.12 4.46
N ASN A 678 -17.86 -19.16 3.27
CA ASN A 678 -18.87 -18.21 2.87
C ASN A 678 -20.10 -18.26 3.79
N HIS A 679 -20.41 -17.11 4.38
CA HIS A 679 -21.52 -16.85 5.30
C HIS A 679 -21.44 -17.51 6.69
N LEU A 680 -20.40 -18.29 7.01
CA LEU A 680 -20.17 -18.73 8.39
C LEU A 680 -19.58 -17.62 9.25
N ASP A 681 -19.94 -17.62 10.53
CA ASP A 681 -19.33 -16.79 11.56
C ASP A 681 -18.04 -17.42 12.12
N ILE A 682 -17.25 -16.62 12.83
CA ILE A 682 -15.95 -16.98 13.41
C ILE A 682 -16.06 -18.25 14.27
N GLU A 683 -17.11 -18.36 15.09
CA GLU A 683 -17.40 -19.52 15.93
C GLU A 683 -17.87 -20.75 15.13
N GLY A 684 -18.64 -20.55 14.06
CA GLY A 684 -19.04 -21.63 13.15
C GLY A 684 -17.87 -22.20 12.33
N MET A 685 -16.89 -21.35 12.00
CA MET A 685 -15.67 -21.75 11.29
C MET A 685 -14.75 -22.62 12.15
N ASP A 686 -14.52 -22.25 13.42
CA ASP A 686 -13.74 -23.10 14.34
C ASP A 686 -14.43 -24.46 14.53
N ALA A 687 -15.76 -24.47 14.70
CA ALA A 687 -16.55 -25.70 14.85
C ALA A 687 -16.47 -26.61 13.61
N LEU A 688 -16.50 -26.03 12.40
CA LEU A 688 -16.33 -26.78 11.16
C LEU A 688 -14.89 -27.32 11.03
N SER A 689 -13.88 -26.52 11.35
CA SER A 689 -12.47 -26.94 11.34
C SER A 689 -12.22 -28.14 12.28
N GLU A 690 -12.71 -28.06 13.52
CA GLU A 690 -12.61 -29.15 14.51
C GLU A 690 -13.34 -30.43 14.02
N ALA A 691 -14.50 -30.27 13.38
CA ALA A 691 -15.27 -31.39 12.84
C ALA A 691 -14.59 -32.06 11.63
N LEU A 692 -13.97 -31.29 10.73
CA LEU A 692 -13.25 -31.82 9.56
C LEU A 692 -11.92 -32.49 9.94
N GLN A 693 -11.26 -32.02 11.00
CA GLN A 693 -10.10 -32.70 11.59
C GLN A 693 -10.48 -34.08 12.15
N ARG A 694 -11.65 -34.21 12.79
CA ARG A 694 -12.14 -35.47 13.38
C ARG A 694 -12.81 -36.44 12.41
N PHE A 695 -13.20 -35.98 11.22
CA PHE A 695 -13.92 -36.79 10.23
C PHE A 695 -13.02 -37.91 9.68
N GLU A 696 -13.45 -39.18 9.72
CA GLU A 696 -12.61 -40.31 9.27
C GLU A 696 -12.54 -40.50 7.74
N GLY A 697 -13.35 -39.76 6.97
CA GLY A 697 -13.37 -39.79 5.51
C GLY A 697 -12.47 -38.74 4.86
N GLY A 698 -12.42 -38.76 3.52
CA GLY A 698 -11.56 -37.87 2.74
C GLY A 698 -12.11 -36.44 2.69
N VAL A 699 -11.25 -35.43 2.69
CA VAL A 699 -11.65 -34.03 2.56
C VAL A 699 -10.89 -33.38 1.40
N VAL A 700 -11.64 -32.84 0.45
CA VAL A 700 -11.14 -31.96 -0.63
C VAL A 700 -11.82 -30.62 -0.46
N MET A 701 -11.05 -29.54 -0.33
CA MET A 701 -11.62 -28.21 -0.14
C MET A 701 -10.94 -27.14 -0.99
N VAL A 702 -11.74 -26.23 -1.50
CA VAL A 702 -11.33 -24.93 -2.05
C VAL A 702 -11.68 -23.90 -0.97
N SER A 703 -10.72 -23.07 -0.57
CA SER A 703 -10.97 -21.98 0.37
C SER A 703 -9.97 -20.85 0.19
N HIS A 704 -10.39 -19.61 0.43
CA HIS A 704 -9.51 -18.46 0.60
C HIS A 704 -8.98 -18.30 2.05
N ASP A 705 -9.56 -19.01 3.03
CA ASP A 705 -9.13 -18.97 4.44
C ASP A 705 -7.83 -19.78 4.67
N VAL A 706 -6.74 -19.04 4.87
CA VAL A 706 -5.40 -19.58 5.15
C VAL A 706 -5.36 -20.43 6.43
N THR A 707 -6.09 -20.03 7.47
CA THR A 707 -6.12 -20.74 8.75
C THR A 707 -6.91 -22.05 8.63
N MET A 708 -8.05 -22.05 7.93
CA MET A 708 -8.81 -23.27 7.67
C MET A 708 -8.01 -24.26 6.82
N LEU A 709 -7.33 -23.78 5.76
CA LEU A 709 -6.45 -24.62 4.95
C LEU A 709 -5.29 -25.22 5.78
N GLN A 710 -4.63 -24.42 6.63
CA GLN A 710 -3.54 -24.90 7.50
C GLN A 710 -4.00 -25.91 8.55
N ASN A 711 -5.20 -25.73 9.09
CA ASN A 711 -5.75 -26.60 10.14
C ASN A 711 -6.29 -27.93 9.61
N VAL A 712 -6.83 -27.96 8.38
CA VAL A 712 -7.53 -29.13 7.83
C VAL A 712 -6.73 -29.86 6.74
N CYS A 713 -5.96 -29.15 5.91
CA CYS A 713 -5.28 -29.74 4.74
C CYS A 713 -3.85 -30.18 5.04
N THR A 714 -3.46 -31.38 4.59
CA THR A 714 -2.07 -31.88 4.66
C THR A 714 -1.33 -31.72 3.34
N SER A 715 -2.05 -31.51 2.23
CA SER A 715 -1.51 -31.31 0.90
C SER A 715 -2.18 -30.14 0.20
N LEU A 716 -1.38 -29.35 -0.53
CA LEU A 716 -1.86 -28.23 -1.32
C LEU A 716 -1.69 -28.53 -2.81
N TRP A 717 -2.69 -28.12 -3.59
CA TRP A 717 -2.72 -28.27 -5.03
C TRP A 717 -3.04 -26.93 -5.67
N VAL A 718 -2.23 -26.50 -6.63
CA VAL A 718 -2.37 -25.22 -7.32
C VAL A 718 -3.08 -25.46 -8.64
N CYS A 719 -4.24 -24.85 -8.80
CA CYS A 719 -5.00 -24.77 -10.05
C CYS A 719 -4.63 -23.46 -10.74
N ASP A 720 -3.72 -23.49 -11.71
CA ASP A 720 -3.29 -22.32 -12.49
C ASP A 720 -2.90 -22.73 -13.93
N LYS A 721 -2.92 -21.78 -14.86
CA LYS A 721 -2.58 -21.97 -16.30
C LYS A 721 -3.28 -23.16 -16.99
N GLY A 722 -4.41 -23.61 -16.44
CA GLY A 722 -5.21 -24.73 -16.94
C GLY A 722 -4.75 -26.12 -16.50
N THR A 723 -3.80 -26.24 -15.57
CA THR A 723 -3.42 -27.52 -14.94
C THR A 723 -3.74 -27.50 -13.44
N VAL A 724 -3.66 -28.66 -12.79
CA VAL A 724 -3.76 -28.78 -11.32
C VAL A 724 -2.55 -29.59 -10.85
N THR A 725 -1.62 -28.95 -10.14
CA THR A 725 -0.37 -29.58 -9.72
C THR A 725 -0.22 -29.53 -8.20
N LYS A 726 0.39 -30.57 -7.63
CA LYS A 726 0.73 -30.58 -6.20
C LYS A 726 1.82 -29.55 -5.92
N PHE A 727 1.65 -28.77 -4.85
CA PHE A 727 2.62 -27.79 -4.38
C PHE A 727 3.39 -28.34 -3.17
N ASP A 728 4.71 -28.49 -3.32
CA ASP A 728 5.59 -29.00 -2.26
C ASP A 728 6.00 -27.88 -1.28
N GLY A 729 5.01 -27.34 -0.56
CA GLY A 729 5.20 -26.29 0.43
C GLY A 729 3.97 -26.03 1.30
N THR A 730 4.08 -25.12 2.26
CA THR A 730 2.95 -24.69 3.12
C THR A 730 2.18 -23.53 2.50
N VAL A 731 0.97 -23.22 3.02
CA VAL A 731 0.16 -22.08 2.55
C VAL A 731 0.95 -20.76 2.66
N ASN A 732 1.80 -20.62 3.68
CA ASN A 732 2.65 -19.43 3.87
C ASN A 732 3.76 -19.35 2.80
N ALA A 733 4.32 -20.47 2.36
CA ALA A 733 5.27 -20.50 1.25
C ALA A 733 4.60 -20.08 -0.07
N TYR A 734 3.35 -20.52 -0.29
CA TYR A 734 2.53 -20.11 -1.44
C TYR A 734 2.18 -18.61 -1.40
N LYS A 735 1.75 -18.06 -0.25
CA LYS A 735 1.54 -16.61 -0.06
C LYS A 735 2.83 -15.83 -0.37
N LYS A 736 3.98 -16.30 0.12
CA LYS A 736 5.28 -15.65 -0.14
C LYS A 736 5.67 -15.67 -1.63
N MET A 737 5.46 -16.80 -2.32
CA MET A 737 5.72 -16.94 -3.76
C MET A 737 4.90 -15.94 -4.59
N ILE A 738 3.61 -15.82 -4.30
CA ILE A 738 2.72 -14.83 -4.95
C ILE A 738 3.16 -13.40 -4.63
N SER A 739 3.46 -13.09 -3.36
CA SER A 739 3.93 -11.75 -2.97
C SER A 739 5.26 -11.38 -3.62
N SER A 740 6.16 -12.33 -3.89
CA SER A 740 7.42 -12.06 -4.61
C SER A 740 7.23 -11.78 -6.10
N GLN A 741 6.21 -12.36 -6.75
CA GLN A 741 5.90 -12.09 -8.16
C GLN A 741 5.36 -10.67 -8.41
N ALA A 742 5.00 -9.91 -7.36
CA ALA A 742 4.30 -8.64 -7.49
C ALA A 742 5.19 -7.38 -7.46
N ASN A 743 6.51 -7.46 -7.20
CA ASN A 743 7.25 -6.28 -6.69
C ASN A 743 8.78 -6.25 -6.97
N GLU A 744 9.24 -5.97 -8.20
CA GLU A 744 10.70 -6.02 -8.50
C GLU A 744 11.20 -5.04 -9.64
N ALA A 745 12.42 -4.46 -9.51
CA ALA A 745 13.15 -3.59 -10.49
C ALA A 745 14.66 -3.35 -10.11
N GLY A 746 15.60 -2.71 -10.86
CA GLY A 746 15.63 -1.86 -12.09
C GLY A 746 16.78 -2.17 -13.12
N VAL A 747 16.65 -1.73 -14.38
CA VAL A 747 17.25 -2.27 -15.66
C VAL A 747 17.74 -3.72 -15.71
N ILE A 748 18.88 -4.12 -15.13
CA ILE A 748 19.26 -5.55 -15.11
C ILE A 748 18.51 -6.26 -13.97
N SER A 749 18.47 -5.61 -12.81
CA SER A 749 17.61 -5.96 -11.68
C SER A 749 16.10 -5.70 -11.93
N SER A 750 15.69 -5.12 -13.08
CA SER A 750 14.28 -5.21 -13.56
C SER A 750 14.14 -6.19 -14.68
N THR A 751 15.02 -6.22 -15.67
CA THR A 751 14.83 -7.13 -16.81
C THR A 751 14.87 -8.59 -16.34
N LEU A 752 15.81 -9.00 -15.47
CA LEU A 752 15.86 -10.38 -14.91
C LEU A 752 14.67 -10.79 -14.03
N VAL A 753 13.76 -9.85 -13.83
CA VAL A 753 12.81 -9.74 -12.74
C VAL A 753 11.40 -9.69 -13.36
N SER A 754 11.20 -8.79 -14.34
CA SER A 754 10.00 -8.64 -15.15
C SER A 754 10.08 -9.39 -16.49
N ILE A 755 11.16 -10.14 -16.77
CA ILE A 755 11.14 -11.22 -17.76
C ILE A 755 10.18 -12.33 -17.32
N ASP A 756 10.10 -12.67 -16.03
CA ASP A 756 9.32 -13.82 -15.52
C ASP A 756 9.50 -15.08 -16.41
N THR A 757 8.46 -15.46 -17.16
CA THR A 757 8.40 -16.60 -18.09
C THR A 757 8.56 -16.23 -19.57
N ASP A 758 8.67 -14.95 -19.91
CA ASP A 758 8.64 -14.35 -21.25
C ASP A 758 9.88 -14.67 -22.13
N LEU A 759 10.95 -15.20 -21.53
CA LEU A 759 12.06 -15.83 -22.26
C LEU A 759 11.98 -17.35 -22.19
N SER A 760 11.89 -18.00 -23.35
CA SER A 760 11.85 -19.46 -23.50
C SER A 760 10.65 -20.15 -22.81
N ASN A 761 9.59 -19.41 -22.46
CA ASN A 761 8.36 -19.94 -21.83
C ASN A 761 8.59 -20.73 -20.54
N ARG A 762 9.62 -20.37 -19.75
CA ARG A 762 9.97 -21.02 -18.49
C ARG A 762 10.61 -20.03 -17.53
N ASP A 763 10.54 -20.31 -16.23
CA ASP A 763 11.25 -19.52 -15.23
C ASP A 763 12.78 -19.57 -15.47
N LEU A 764 13.42 -18.42 -15.30
CA LEU A 764 14.88 -18.29 -15.37
C LEU A 764 15.54 -18.92 -14.14
N THR A 765 16.40 -19.93 -14.34
CA THR A 765 17.20 -20.53 -13.26
C THR A 765 18.25 -19.54 -12.73
N THR A 766 18.80 -19.80 -11.53
CA THR A 766 19.95 -19.04 -10.99
C THR A 766 21.12 -18.99 -11.97
N LEU A 767 21.32 -20.05 -12.76
CA LEU A 767 22.35 -20.12 -13.80
C LEU A 767 21.99 -19.23 -15.00
N ASP A 768 20.75 -19.25 -15.50
CA ASP A 768 20.28 -18.35 -16.57
C ASP A 768 20.47 -16.87 -16.16
N LYS A 769 20.01 -16.50 -14.95
CA LYS A 769 20.14 -15.14 -14.40
C LYS A 769 21.61 -14.72 -14.26
N SER A 770 22.47 -15.61 -13.78
CA SER A 770 23.93 -15.38 -13.68
C SER A 770 24.59 -15.23 -15.06
N LEU A 771 24.22 -16.02 -16.06
CA LEU A 771 24.76 -15.91 -17.42
C LEU A 771 24.33 -14.63 -18.13
N ILE A 772 23.04 -14.28 -18.11
CA ILE A 772 22.51 -13.04 -18.70
C ILE A 772 23.18 -11.79 -18.10
N THR A 773 23.54 -11.85 -16.81
CA THR A 773 24.26 -10.76 -16.11
C THR A 773 25.74 -10.72 -16.50
N SER A 774 26.45 -11.84 -16.37
CA SER A 774 27.91 -11.91 -16.50
C SER A 774 28.41 -11.86 -17.95
N CYS A 775 27.62 -12.28 -18.94
CA CYS A 775 28.06 -12.38 -20.33
C CYS A 775 28.53 -11.03 -20.92
N THR A 776 27.86 -9.92 -20.57
CA THR A 776 28.29 -8.56 -20.96
C THR A 776 29.73 -8.28 -20.53
N SER A 777 30.08 -8.62 -19.29
CA SER A 777 31.43 -8.43 -18.73
C SER A 777 32.46 -9.36 -19.37
N LEU A 778 32.07 -10.59 -19.72
CA LEU A 778 32.94 -11.53 -20.43
C LEU A 778 33.34 -11.01 -21.82
N PHE A 779 32.37 -10.51 -22.60
CA PHE A 779 32.65 -9.96 -23.92
C PHE A 779 33.32 -8.58 -23.86
N ALA A 780 33.06 -7.79 -22.81
CA ALA A 780 33.80 -6.55 -22.56
C ALA A 780 35.29 -6.81 -22.26
N LEU A 781 35.60 -7.83 -21.43
CA LEU A 781 36.95 -8.33 -21.18
C LEU A 781 37.68 -8.70 -22.49
N VAL A 782 37.01 -9.44 -23.39
CA VAL A 782 37.60 -9.84 -24.67
C VAL A 782 37.80 -8.62 -25.61
N ALA A 783 36.88 -7.66 -25.59
CA ALA A 783 36.95 -6.48 -26.45
C ALA A 783 38.02 -5.46 -26.02
N SER A 784 38.27 -5.26 -24.72
CA SER A 784 39.16 -4.19 -24.25
C SER A 784 40.59 -4.25 -24.82
N PRO A 785 41.31 -5.39 -24.85
CA PRO A 785 42.64 -5.48 -25.49
C PRO A 785 42.60 -5.18 -27.00
N LEU A 786 41.57 -5.64 -27.69
CA LEU A 786 41.39 -5.45 -29.14
C LEU A 786 41.09 -3.97 -29.47
N ALA A 787 40.27 -3.32 -28.65
CA ALA A 787 39.90 -1.92 -28.81
C ALA A 787 41.10 -0.98 -28.72
N GLY A 788 42.10 -1.27 -27.87
CA GLY A 788 43.35 -0.50 -27.80
C GLY A 788 44.13 -0.53 -29.12
N ILE A 789 44.29 -1.72 -29.70
CA ILE A 789 44.96 -1.91 -31.00
C ILE A 789 44.18 -1.23 -32.13
N LEU A 790 42.85 -1.34 -32.12
CA LEU A 790 41.96 -0.68 -33.09
C LEU A 790 42.01 0.84 -32.98
N ALA A 791 42.05 1.40 -31.76
CA ALA A 791 42.07 2.83 -31.52
C ALA A 791 43.37 3.49 -31.99
N ASP A 792 44.51 2.81 -31.83
CA ASP A 792 45.79 3.28 -32.36
C ASP A 792 45.82 3.21 -33.90
N ARG A 793 45.17 2.21 -34.53
CA ARG A 793 45.15 2.05 -35.99
C ARG A 793 44.12 2.92 -36.72
N LEU A 794 42.91 3.07 -36.18
CA LEU A 794 41.76 3.67 -36.89
C LEU A 794 41.46 5.11 -36.46
N GLY A 795 41.94 5.54 -35.30
CA GLY A 795 41.51 6.75 -34.61
C GLY A 795 40.52 6.44 -33.48
N ARG A 796 40.53 7.26 -32.44
CA ARG A 796 39.72 7.05 -31.22
C ARG A 796 38.24 7.30 -31.52
N ARG A 797 37.91 8.39 -32.23
CA ARG A 797 36.53 8.75 -32.63
C ARG A 797 35.84 7.62 -33.41
N LYS A 798 36.56 6.94 -34.31
CA LYS A 798 35.99 5.83 -35.11
C LYS A 798 35.70 4.58 -34.27
N VAL A 799 36.52 4.27 -33.26
CA VAL A 799 36.25 3.12 -32.38
C VAL A 799 35.05 3.40 -31.47
N ILE A 800 34.86 4.64 -31.00
CA ILE A 800 33.64 5.05 -30.28
C ILE A 800 32.41 4.90 -31.19
N PHE A 801 32.47 5.37 -32.44
CA PHE A 801 31.38 5.19 -33.42
C PHE A 801 31.01 3.70 -33.62
N VAL A 802 32.00 2.81 -33.77
CA VAL A 802 31.74 1.36 -33.90
C VAL A 802 31.14 0.79 -32.61
N ALA A 803 31.58 1.24 -31.44
CA ALA A 803 31.00 0.84 -30.17
C ALA A 803 29.52 1.26 -30.06
N ASP A 804 29.15 2.47 -30.45
CA ASP A 804 27.76 2.94 -30.38
C ASP A 804 26.84 2.17 -31.35
N VAL A 805 27.31 1.86 -32.56
CA VAL A 805 26.57 0.99 -33.51
C VAL A 805 26.37 -0.41 -32.93
N LEU A 806 27.40 -1.00 -32.33
CA LEU A 806 27.29 -2.31 -31.67
C LEU A 806 26.34 -2.24 -30.46
N PHE A 807 26.37 -1.16 -29.67
CA PHE A 807 25.49 -0.98 -28.52
C PHE A 807 24.02 -0.91 -28.96
N ALA A 808 23.70 -0.07 -29.96
CA ALA A 808 22.35 0.05 -30.51
C ALA A 808 21.85 -1.28 -31.10
N LEU A 809 22.70 -2.00 -31.86
CA LEU A 809 22.37 -3.32 -32.39
C LEU A 809 22.13 -4.35 -31.28
N GLY A 810 23.00 -4.41 -30.27
CA GLY A 810 22.88 -5.35 -29.17
C GLY A 810 21.68 -5.07 -28.26
N ALA A 811 21.31 -3.80 -28.06
CA ALA A 811 20.09 -3.40 -27.35
C ALA A 811 18.82 -3.75 -28.17
N PHE A 812 18.84 -3.55 -29.49
CA PHE A 812 17.75 -3.97 -30.37
C PHE A 812 17.53 -5.49 -30.33
N VAL A 813 18.60 -6.29 -30.48
CA VAL A 813 18.52 -7.76 -30.43
C VAL A 813 17.92 -8.25 -29.09
N GLN A 814 18.29 -7.62 -27.96
CA GLN A 814 17.69 -7.93 -26.66
C GLN A 814 16.20 -7.56 -26.61
N ALA A 815 15.81 -6.36 -27.05
CA ALA A 815 14.42 -5.92 -27.05
C ALA A 815 13.50 -6.81 -27.91
N THR A 816 14.04 -7.43 -28.97
CA THR A 816 13.32 -8.40 -29.82
C THR A 816 13.50 -9.86 -29.41
N SER A 817 14.17 -10.16 -28.29
CA SER A 817 14.47 -11.53 -27.88
C SER A 817 13.26 -12.24 -27.25
N ASN A 818 13.11 -13.53 -27.58
CA ASN A 818 12.09 -14.43 -27.01
C ASN A 818 12.72 -15.69 -26.39
N GLU A 819 14.04 -15.86 -26.48
CA GLU A 819 14.77 -16.97 -25.88
C GLU A 819 16.00 -16.50 -25.09
N VAL A 820 16.31 -17.21 -24.00
CA VAL A 820 17.48 -16.95 -23.14
C VAL A 820 18.78 -16.82 -23.94
N TRP A 821 19.02 -17.70 -24.92
CA TRP A 821 20.23 -17.64 -25.75
C TRP A 821 20.26 -16.42 -26.68
N SER A 822 19.12 -15.94 -27.18
CA SER A 822 19.03 -14.72 -27.98
C SER A 822 19.25 -13.45 -27.14
N MET A 823 18.75 -13.44 -25.88
CA MET A 823 19.07 -12.41 -24.89
C MET A 823 20.58 -12.39 -24.57
N ILE A 824 21.18 -13.56 -24.32
CA ILE A 824 22.63 -13.70 -24.10
C ILE A 824 23.42 -13.20 -25.32
N ALA A 825 23.02 -13.54 -26.55
CA ALA A 825 23.69 -13.05 -27.76
C ALA A 825 23.64 -11.51 -27.89
N GLY A 826 22.48 -10.89 -27.63
CA GLY A 826 22.37 -9.43 -27.61
C GLY A 826 23.20 -8.78 -26.51
N ARG A 827 23.27 -9.39 -25.31
CA ARG A 827 24.15 -9.00 -24.20
C ARG A 827 25.64 -9.11 -24.57
N SER A 828 26.04 -10.15 -25.31
CA SER A 828 27.42 -10.30 -25.81
C SER A 828 27.82 -9.15 -26.74
N ILE A 829 26.92 -8.74 -27.64
CA ILE A 829 27.14 -7.62 -28.57
C ILE A 829 27.29 -6.30 -27.78
N VAL A 830 26.42 -6.05 -26.79
CA VAL A 830 26.58 -4.90 -25.87
C VAL A 830 27.88 -4.99 -25.08
N GLY A 831 28.30 -6.19 -24.66
CA GLY A 831 29.59 -6.41 -24.01
C GLY A 831 30.77 -5.96 -24.87
N LEU A 832 30.78 -6.34 -26.15
CA LEU A 832 31.80 -5.89 -27.11
C LEU A 832 31.84 -4.36 -27.25
N ALA A 833 30.67 -3.72 -27.33
CA ALA A 833 30.55 -2.26 -27.37
C ALA A 833 31.11 -1.59 -26.12
N VAL A 834 30.66 -2.04 -24.94
CA VAL A 834 31.03 -1.47 -23.64
C VAL A 834 32.52 -1.67 -23.33
N GLY A 835 33.09 -2.82 -23.68
CA GLY A 835 34.54 -3.07 -23.53
C GLY A 835 35.41 -2.18 -24.40
N GLY A 836 34.92 -1.79 -25.58
CA GLY A 836 35.57 -0.81 -26.46
C GLY A 836 35.43 0.63 -25.95
N ALA A 837 34.21 1.06 -25.63
CA ALA A 837 33.92 2.41 -25.17
C ALA A 837 34.61 2.73 -23.83
N SER A 838 34.58 1.81 -22.86
CA SER A 838 35.18 2.00 -21.53
C SER A 838 36.70 2.19 -21.56
N LEU A 839 37.40 1.63 -22.57
CA LEU A 839 38.82 1.91 -22.79
C LEU A 839 39.04 3.23 -23.54
N VAL A 840 38.34 3.42 -24.65
CA VAL A 840 38.68 4.49 -25.62
C VAL A 840 38.18 5.85 -25.16
N THR A 841 37.04 5.94 -24.47
CA THR A 841 36.47 7.23 -24.05
C THR A 841 37.34 7.98 -23.03
N PRO A 842 37.88 7.36 -21.96
CA PRO A 842 38.85 8.03 -21.07
C PRO A 842 40.12 8.48 -21.79
N ILE A 843 40.63 7.67 -22.74
CA ILE A 843 41.80 8.03 -23.55
C ILE A 843 41.49 9.25 -24.42
N TYR A 844 40.38 9.24 -25.14
CA TYR A 844 39.91 10.34 -25.98
C TYR A 844 39.75 11.65 -25.19
N ILE A 845 39.09 11.59 -24.02
CA ILE A 845 38.97 12.75 -23.10
C ILE A 845 40.36 13.22 -22.66
N SER A 846 41.23 12.30 -22.22
CA SER A 846 42.54 12.69 -21.67
C SER A 846 43.53 13.26 -22.70
N GLU A 847 43.42 12.88 -23.97
CA GLU A 847 44.22 13.42 -25.09
C GLU A 847 43.69 14.75 -25.66
N LEU A 848 42.43 15.11 -25.37
CA LEU A 848 41.83 16.41 -25.71
C LEU A 848 41.83 17.40 -24.53
N ALA A 849 41.87 16.91 -23.30
CA ALA A 849 41.78 17.73 -22.10
C ALA A 849 43.09 18.48 -21.76
N PRO A 850 43.02 19.78 -21.42
CA PRO A 850 44.09 20.51 -20.75
C PRO A 850 44.54 19.80 -19.47
N SER A 851 45.85 19.84 -19.19
CA SER A 851 46.49 19.11 -18.07
C SER A 851 45.86 19.42 -16.70
N ASN A 852 45.52 20.68 -16.45
CA ASN A 852 44.92 21.16 -15.19
C ASN A 852 43.45 20.74 -14.97
N MET A 853 42.74 20.29 -16.01
CA MET A 853 41.31 19.90 -15.92
C MET A 853 41.05 18.44 -16.29
N ARG A 854 42.08 17.70 -16.73
CA ARG A 854 42.00 16.32 -17.21
C ARG A 854 41.28 15.38 -16.23
N GLY A 855 41.71 15.35 -14.96
CA GLY A 855 41.11 14.50 -13.94
C GLY A 855 39.60 14.74 -13.74
N ARG A 856 39.18 16.02 -13.69
CA ARG A 856 37.76 16.43 -13.62
C ARG A 856 36.96 16.01 -14.85
N LEU A 857 37.49 16.24 -16.05
CA LEU A 857 36.82 15.88 -17.29
C LEU A 857 36.65 14.36 -17.43
N VAL A 858 37.57 13.55 -16.89
CA VAL A 858 37.39 12.10 -16.78
C VAL A 858 36.31 11.74 -15.75
N THR A 859 36.23 12.43 -14.60
CA THR A 859 35.16 12.19 -13.61
C THR A 859 33.76 12.53 -14.14
N ILE A 860 33.63 13.42 -15.12
CA ILE A 860 32.34 13.68 -15.80
C ILE A 860 31.80 12.41 -16.49
N LEU A 861 32.66 11.52 -17.00
CA LEU A 861 32.22 10.24 -17.56
C LEU A 861 31.51 9.39 -16.50
N SER A 862 32.08 9.28 -15.30
CA SER A 862 31.43 8.60 -14.17
C SER A 862 30.11 9.25 -13.78
N LEU A 863 30.01 10.58 -13.80
CA LEU A 863 28.78 11.31 -13.50
C LEU A 863 27.66 11.02 -14.52
N PHE A 864 27.99 10.91 -15.82
CA PHE A 864 27.03 10.48 -16.84
C PHE A 864 26.65 9.01 -16.69
N ILE A 865 27.57 8.12 -16.29
CA ILE A 865 27.26 6.72 -16.02
C ILE A 865 26.30 6.60 -14.83
N THR A 866 26.54 7.28 -13.72
CA THR A 866 25.68 7.20 -12.51
C THR A 866 24.36 7.95 -12.69
N GLY A 867 24.34 9.06 -13.44
CA GLY A 867 23.10 9.71 -13.87
C GLY A 867 22.28 8.83 -14.80
N GLY A 868 22.93 8.16 -15.76
CA GLY A 868 22.32 7.16 -16.63
C GLY A 868 21.76 5.98 -15.84
N GLN A 869 22.41 5.53 -14.77
CA GLN A 869 21.86 4.53 -13.84
C GLN A 869 20.57 5.01 -13.18
N VAL A 870 20.50 6.26 -12.70
CA VAL A 870 19.27 6.81 -12.09
C VAL A 870 18.12 6.84 -13.11
N VAL A 871 18.37 7.32 -14.34
CA VAL A 871 17.38 7.30 -15.43
C VAL A 871 16.94 5.86 -15.73
N ALA A 872 17.88 4.92 -15.78
CA ALA A 872 17.62 3.49 -15.93
C ALA A 872 16.72 2.93 -14.81
N TYR A 873 16.95 3.28 -13.54
CA TYR A 873 16.06 2.85 -12.45
C TYR A 873 14.67 3.48 -12.53
N ILE A 874 14.56 4.75 -12.95
CA ILE A 874 13.26 5.42 -13.15
C ILE A 874 12.48 4.76 -14.29
N VAL A 875 13.10 4.53 -15.46
CA VAL A 875 12.50 3.77 -16.58
C VAL A 875 12.16 2.35 -16.13
N GLY A 876 13.04 1.70 -15.38
CA GLY A 876 12.82 0.38 -14.82
C GLY A 876 11.58 0.31 -13.93
N TRP A 877 11.33 1.33 -13.11
CA TRP A 877 10.16 1.48 -12.25
C TRP A 877 8.88 1.83 -13.03
N LEU A 878 8.97 2.70 -14.04
CA LEU A 878 7.84 3.09 -14.90
C LEU A 878 7.29 1.91 -15.72
N PHE A 879 8.16 1.00 -16.16
CA PHE A 879 7.79 -0.14 -17.01
C PHE A 879 7.77 -1.50 -16.27
N SER A 880 8.09 -1.57 -14.97
CA SER A 880 8.08 -2.84 -14.22
C SER A 880 6.69 -3.42 -13.99
N SER A 881 5.64 -2.59 -14.02
CA SER A 881 4.23 -3.02 -13.86
C SER A 881 3.55 -3.39 -15.20
N ILE A 882 4.27 -3.28 -16.32
CA ILE A 882 3.74 -3.53 -17.66
C ILE A 882 4.19 -4.90 -18.14
N ASP A 883 3.25 -5.73 -18.59
CA ASP A 883 3.55 -7.05 -19.16
C ASP A 883 4.44 -6.93 -20.41
N GLY A 884 5.48 -7.75 -20.51
CA GLY A 884 6.56 -7.60 -21.49
C GLY A 884 7.35 -6.28 -21.41
N GLY A 885 7.14 -5.45 -20.37
CA GLY A 885 7.69 -4.10 -20.22
C GLY A 885 9.22 -4.04 -20.23
N TRP A 886 9.89 -5.13 -19.85
CA TRP A 886 11.35 -5.27 -19.93
C TRP A 886 11.91 -5.04 -21.34
N ARG A 887 11.15 -5.33 -22.41
CA ARG A 887 11.55 -5.05 -23.80
C ARG A 887 11.74 -3.54 -24.03
N TRP A 888 10.88 -2.70 -23.45
CA TRP A 888 11.02 -1.24 -23.48
C TRP A 888 12.18 -0.77 -22.62
N ILE A 889 12.34 -1.36 -21.43
CA ILE A 889 13.44 -1.05 -20.50
C ILE A 889 14.81 -1.22 -21.18
N VAL A 890 15.00 -2.29 -21.96
CA VAL A 890 16.25 -2.52 -22.72
C VAL A 890 16.27 -1.73 -24.03
N GLY A 891 15.15 -1.67 -24.76
CA GLY A 891 15.04 -1.00 -26.06
C GLY A 891 15.27 0.52 -26.01
N LEU A 892 14.83 1.20 -24.95
CA LEU A 892 15.10 2.62 -24.73
C LEU A 892 16.60 2.92 -24.56
N GLY A 893 17.43 1.91 -24.22
CA GLY A 893 18.89 2.01 -24.22
C GLY A 893 19.50 2.32 -25.60
N ILE A 894 18.75 2.19 -26.69
CA ILE A 894 19.18 2.62 -28.04
C ILE A 894 19.30 4.15 -28.14
N LEU A 895 18.46 4.92 -27.42
CA LEU A 895 18.36 6.38 -27.60
C LEU A 895 19.67 7.13 -27.28
N PRO A 896 20.39 6.87 -26.16
CA PRO A 896 21.67 7.53 -25.90
C PRO A 896 22.75 7.20 -26.93
N ALA A 897 22.77 5.96 -27.46
CA ALA A 897 23.73 5.56 -28.49
C ALA A 897 23.47 6.27 -29.83
N LEU A 898 22.19 6.39 -30.25
CA LEU A 898 21.82 7.17 -31.44
C LEU A 898 22.16 8.67 -31.27
N PHE A 899 21.90 9.24 -30.10
CA PHE A 899 22.26 10.63 -29.78
C PHE A 899 23.77 10.86 -29.85
N GLN A 900 24.57 9.93 -29.30
CA GLN A 900 26.03 10.00 -29.36
C GLN A 900 26.56 9.86 -30.79
N LEU A 901 25.98 8.96 -31.60
CA LEU A 901 26.32 8.81 -33.03
C LEU A 901 26.12 10.12 -33.82
N VAL A 902 25.04 10.86 -33.56
CA VAL A 902 24.80 12.17 -34.20
C VAL A 902 25.88 13.18 -33.76
N ILE A 903 26.18 13.27 -32.47
CA ILE A 903 27.19 14.22 -31.93
C ILE A 903 28.61 13.89 -32.43
N LEU A 904 28.96 12.61 -32.56
CA LEU A 904 30.28 12.17 -33.06
C LEU A 904 30.61 12.66 -34.47
N THR A 905 29.60 12.99 -35.29
CA THR A 905 29.83 13.59 -36.62
C THR A 905 30.47 14.98 -36.54
N ALA A 906 30.19 15.74 -35.48
CA ALA A 906 30.70 17.09 -35.24
C ALA A 906 32.00 17.12 -34.40
N LEU A 907 32.37 16.00 -33.77
CA LEU A 907 33.56 15.91 -32.90
C LEU A 907 34.85 15.67 -33.72
N PRO A 908 35.97 16.33 -33.36
CA PRO A 908 37.27 16.10 -34.01
C PRO A 908 37.91 14.77 -33.58
N GLU A 909 38.99 14.37 -34.24
CA GLU A 909 39.86 13.27 -33.78
C GLU A 909 40.96 13.82 -32.85
N THR A 910 41.58 12.98 -32.02
CA THR A 910 42.59 13.47 -31.05
C THR A 910 43.83 14.05 -31.74
N PRO A 911 44.39 15.19 -31.27
CA PRO A 911 45.58 15.81 -31.86
C PRO A 911 46.77 14.86 -31.98
N ARG A 912 46.95 13.97 -30.99
CA ARG A 912 48.01 12.97 -30.97
C ARG A 912 47.86 11.94 -32.09
N TRP A 913 46.67 11.38 -32.30
CA TRP A 913 46.44 10.44 -33.40
C TRP A 913 46.65 11.13 -34.75
N LEU A 914 46.17 12.37 -34.89
CA LEU A 914 46.39 13.17 -36.10
C LEU A 914 47.89 13.39 -36.37
N ALA A 915 48.69 13.71 -35.36
CA ALA A 915 50.15 13.82 -35.49
C ALA A 915 50.81 12.47 -35.86
N GLN A 916 50.46 11.37 -35.18
CA GLN A 916 50.95 10.01 -35.48
C GLN A 916 50.59 9.54 -36.92
N ALA A 917 49.45 9.99 -37.45
CA ALA A 917 48.99 9.71 -38.80
C ALA A 917 49.47 10.72 -39.87
N GLY A 918 50.25 11.74 -39.49
CA GLY A 918 50.83 12.74 -40.41
C GLY A 918 49.90 13.93 -40.77
N PHE A 919 48.76 14.09 -40.10
CA PHE A 919 47.78 15.17 -40.33
C PHE A 919 48.05 16.42 -39.46
N GLU A 920 49.27 16.93 -39.50
CA GLU A 920 49.77 18.01 -38.61
C GLU A 920 48.93 19.30 -38.68
N THR A 921 48.50 19.70 -39.89
CA THR A 921 47.66 20.88 -40.11
C THR A 921 46.25 20.73 -39.52
N THR A 922 45.77 19.50 -39.34
CA THR A 922 44.49 19.25 -38.66
C THR A 922 44.70 19.19 -37.14
N ALA A 923 45.81 18.58 -36.69
CA ALA A 923 46.18 18.52 -35.28
C ALA A 923 46.31 19.93 -34.66
N ILE A 924 46.97 20.87 -35.35
CA ILE A 924 47.12 22.24 -34.87
C ILE A 924 45.79 23.00 -34.78
N VAL A 925 44.85 22.80 -35.72
CA VAL A 925 43.52 23.43 -35.68
C VAL A 925 42.69 22.91 -34.50
N VAL A 926 42.80 21.61 -34.18
CA VAL A 926 42.13 21.03 -33.00
C VAL A 926 42.76 21.59 -31.71
N LEU A 927 44.09 21.72 -31.62
CA LEU A 927 44.76 22.33 -30.47
C LEU A 927 44.42 23.82 -30.31
N GLU A 928 44.43 24.61 -31.40
CA GLU A 928 43.98 26.01 -31.38
C GLU A 928 42.53 26.12 -30.90
N LYS A 929 41.65 25.17 -31.26
CA LYS A 929 40.26 25.11 -30.79
C LYS A 929 40.12 24.79 -29.29
N ILE A 930 41.00 23.95 -28.73
CA ILE A 930 41.02 23.61 -27.30
C ILE A 930 41.50 24.81 -26.46
N TYR A 931 42.50 25.53 -26.94
CA TYR A 931 43.16 26.62 -26.20
C TYR A 931 42.65 28.02 -26.55
N GLN A 932 41.47 28.18 -27.18
CA GLN A 932 40.93 29.48 -27.64
C GLN A 932 40.87 30.58 -26.57
N GLY A 933 40.67 30.22 -25.31
CA GLY A 933 40.63 31.17 -24.18
C GLY A 933 42.00 31.63 -23.66
N HIS A 934 43.11 31.09 -24.18
CA HIS A 934 44.46 31.47 -23.74
C HIS A 934 44.99 32.64 -24.59
N PRO A 935 45.60 33.69 -24.01
CA PRO A 935 46.13 34.85 -24.75
C PRO A 935 47.03 34.46 -25.92
N ASP A 936 47.90 33.46 -25.70
CA ASP A 936 48.86 32.94 -26.67
C ASP A 936 48.44 31.57 -27.27
N SER A 937 47.14 31.34 -27.47
CA SER A 937 46.57 30.07 -27.95
C SER A 937 47.33 29.40 -29.11
N LYS A 938 47.72 30.18 -30.13
CA LYS A 938 48.50 29.70 -31.29
C LYS A 938 49.93 29.29 -30.97
N TYR A 939 50.56 29.93 -29.98
CA TYR A 939 51.91 29.57 -29.54
C TYR A 939 51.86 28.28 -28.71
N VAL A 940 50.92 28.20 -27.75
CA VAL A 940 50.69 27.01 -26.92
C VAL A 940 50.35 25.79 -27.78
N ALA A 941 49.45 25.93 -28.76
CA ALA A 941 49.13 24.87 -29.72
C ALA A 941 50.35 24.38 -30.52
N LYS A 942 51.23 25.29 -30.96
CA LYS A 942 52.48 24.93 -31.65
C LYS A 942 53.50 24.25 -30.75
N GLN A 943 53.59 24.67 -29.49
CA GLN A 943 54.48 24.07 -28.52
C GLN A 943 54.06 22.63 -28.22
N ILE A 944 52.80 22.41 -27.85
CA ILE A 944 52.25 21.07 -27.56
C ILE A 944 52.36 20.15 -28.77
N LEU A 945 52.12 20.65 -29.99
CA LEU A 945 52.29 19.85 -31.20
C LEU A 945 53.76 19.42 -31.41
N ARG A 946 54.74 20.29 -31.11
CA ARG A 946 56.17 19.94 -31.18
C ARG A 946 56.57 18.91 -30.14
N GLU A 947 56.08 19.02 -28.92
CA GLU A 947 56.31 18.04 -27.84
C GLU A 947 55.78 16.65 -28.28
N ILE A 948 54.54 16.60 -28.80
CA ILE A 948 53.95 15.37 -29.39
C ILE A 948 54.79 14.85 -30.58
N GLN A 949 55.25 15.72 -31.48
CA GLN A 949 56.06 15.33 -32.63
C GLN A 949 57.44 14.78 -32.22
N GLN A 950 58.10 15.38 -31.22
CA GLN A 950 59.38 14.90 -30.69
C GLN A 950 59.22 13.51 -30.07
N GLU A 951 58.21 13.31 -29.22
CA GLU A 951 57.95 12.00 -28.62
C GLU A 951 57.60 10.94 -29.67
N VAL A 952 56.76 11.27 -30.66
CA VAL A 952 56.48 10.36 -31.78
C VAL A 952 57.74 10.05 -32.59
N ALA A 953 58.61 11.03 -32.85
CA ALA A 953 59.88 10.81 -33.53
C ALA A 953 60.85 9.93 -32.72
N GLU A 954 60.89 10.06 -31.39
CA GLU A 954 61.63 9.17 -30.49
C GLU A 954 61.07 7.74 -30.52
N GLU A 955 59.74 7.56 -30.52
CA GLU A 955 59.08 6.27 -30.73
C GLU A 955 59.48 5.62 -32.07
N TRP A 956 59.65 6.40 -33.15
CA TRP A 956 60.09 5.91 -34.47
C TRP A 956 61.60 5.65 -34.56
N LEU A 957 62.45 6.42 -33.87
CA LEU A 957 63.91 6.27 -33.93
C LEU A 957 64.38 4.99 -33.24
N GLY A 958 63.79 4.61 -32.11
CA GLY A 958 64.06 3.33 -31.44
C GLY A 958 63.70 2.10 -32.29
N TYR A 959 62.88 2.26 -33.33
CA TYR A 959 62.49 1.18 -34.25
C TYR A 959 63.54 0.90 -35.35
N ARG A 960 64.53 1.79 -35.54
CA ARG A 960 65.42 1.75 -36.71
C ARG A 960 66.63 0.81 -36.57
N ASP A 961 66.89 0.33 -35.36
CA ASP A 961 68.07 -0.49 -35.01
C ASP A 961 67.86 -2.01 -35.12
N SER A 962 66.69 -2.45 -35.62
CA SER A 962 66.42 -3.86 -35.95
C SER A 962 65.76 -3.99 -37.33
N SER A 963 66.22 -4.97 -38.12
CA SER A 963 66.31 -4.81 -39.57
C SER A 963 65.14 -5.38 -40.39
N SER A 964 64.83 -4.64 -41.47
CA SER A 964 64.51 -5.16 -42.82
C SER A 964 63.56 -6.36 -42.96
N GLU A 965 62.26 -6.19 -42.69
CA GLU A 965 61.22 -6.92 -43.45
C GLU A 965 59.87 -6.20 -43.43
N ALA A 966 59.32 -5.85 -44.60
CA ALA A 966 58.17 -4.95 -44.69
C ALA A 966 56.83 -5.55 -44.22
N GLY A 967 56.70 -6.88 -44.16
CA GLY A 967 55.45 -7.59 -43.84
C GLY A 967 55.19 -7.84 -42.34
N LYS A 968 56.21 -7.87 -41.49
CA LYS A 968 56.08 -8.26 -40.06
C LYS A 968 55.89 -7.07 -39.09
N LYS A 969 55.76 -5.85 -39.62
CA LYS A 969 55.82 -4.58 -38.87
C LYS A 969 54.87 -4.49 -37.67
N GLY A 970 53.60 -4.90 -37.83
CA GLY A 970 52.57 -4.73 -36.81
C GLY A 970 52.72 -5.62 -35.58
N ILE A 971 53.03 -6.91 -35.77
CA ILE A 971 53.17 -7.88 -34.66
C ILE A 971 54.45 -7.57 -33.83
N HIS A 972 55.55 -7.20 -34.51
CA HIS A 972 56.79 -6.83 -33.84
C HIS A 972 56.63 -5.55 -33.00
N TYR A 973 55.92 -4.54 -33.54
CA TYR A 973 55.60 -3.30 -32.84
C TYR A 973 54.79 -3.53 -31.54
N ILE A 974 53.75 -4.38 -31.60
CA ILE A 974 52.98 -4.77 -30.42
C ILE A 974 53.85 -5.54 -29.41
N SER A 975 54.69 -6.47 -29.89
CA SER A 975 55.61 -7.24 -29.03
C SER A 975 56.60 -6.34 -28.28
N GLN A 976 57.09 -5.27 -28.92
CA GLN A 976 58.01 -4.33 -28.28
C GLN A 976 57.30 -3.49 -27.21
N ARG A 977 56.12 -2.90 -27.48
CA ARG A 977 55.36 -2.17 -26.43
C ARG A 977 54.94 -3.09 -25.26
N ILE A 978 54.70 -4.38 -25.50
CA ILE A 978 54.52 -5.38 -24.42
C ILE A 978 55.79 -5.52 -23.57
N LYS A 979 56.97 -5.66 -24.20
CA LYS A 979 58.24 -5.70 -23.45
C LYS A 979 58.46 -4.41 -22.65
N ASP A 980 58.26 -3.25 -23.26
CA ASP A 980 58.46 -1.95 -22.62
C ASP A 980 57.50 -1.75 -21.43
N LEU A 981 56.30 -2.32 -21.48
CA LEU A 981 55.33 -2.27 -20.39
C LEU A 981 55.71 -3.17 -19.20
N PHE A 982 56.22 -4.39 -19.44
CA PHE A 982 56.51 -5.36 -18.38
C PHE A 982 57.96 -5.31 -17.85
N TYR A 983 58.95 -5.02 -18.68
CA TYR A 983 60.36 -5.05 -18.30
C TYR A 983 60.84 -3.72 -17.69
N ILE A 984 60.40 -2.57 -18.21
CA ILE A 984 60.76 -1.25 -17.65
C ILE A 984 60.12 -1.08 -16.28
N GLY A 985 60.94 -0.78 -15.26
CA GLY A 985 60.53 -0.74 -13.85
C GLY A 985 59.35 0.18 -13.57
N GLY A 986 59.41 1.44 -14.02
CA GLY A 986 58.33 2.41 -13.82
C GLY A 986 57.02 2.03 -14.52
N ASN A 987 57.09 1.56 -15.76
CA ASN A 987 55.90 1.11 -16.51
C ASN A 987 55.23 -0.09 -15.82
N ARG A 988 56.01 -1.05 -15.31
CA ARG A 988 55.49 -2.18 -14.54
C ARG A 988 54.84 -1.73 -13.22
N ARG A 989 55.41 -0.75 -12.51
CA ARG A 989 54.79 -0.18 -11.29
C ARG A 989 53.47 0.53 -11.60
N ALA A 990 53.43 1.34 -12.66
CA ALA A 990 52.20 1.99 -13.15
C ALA A 990 51.11 0.95 -13.49
N LEU A 991 51.49 -0.14 -14.18
CA LEU A 991 50.57 -1.24 -14.50
C LEU A 991 50.01 -1.93 -13.24
N ILE A 992 50.88 -2.25 -12.26
CA ILE A 992 50.46 -2.86 -10.99
C ILE A 992 49.47 -1.95 -10.24
N ILE A 993 49.75 -0.65 -10.17
CA ILE A 993 48.84 0.34 -9.56
C ILE A 993 47.49 0.37 -10.28
N ALA A 994 47.50 0.48 -11.62
CA ALA A 994 46.28 0.55 -12.41
C ALA A 994 45.42 -0.72 -12.27
N MET A 995 46.03 -1.90 -12.40
CA MET A 995 45.35 -3.19 -12.23
C MET A 995 44.84 -3.39 -10.79
N MET A 996 45.62 -2.97 -9.78
CA MET A 996 45.18 -3.02 -8.38
C MET A 996 43.96 -2.14 -8.16
N LEU A 997 43.95 -0.89 -8.63
CA LEU A 997 42.80 0.02 -8.50
C LEU A 997 41.56 -0.52 -9.22
N GLN A 998 41.72 -1.01 -10.45
CA GLN A 998 40.62 -1.56 -11.26
C GLN A 998 40.06 -2.86 -10.67
N GLY A 999 40.91 -3.75 -10.15
CA GLY A 999 40.49 -4.94 -9.41
C GLY A 999 39.77 -4.58 -8.11
N SER A 1000 40.33 -3.65 -7.32
CA SER A 1000 39.72 -3.14 -6.07
C SER A 1000 38.34 -2.52 -6.30
N GLN A 1001 38.15 -1.80 -7.41
CA GLN A 1001 36.87 -1.20 -7.78
C GLN A 1001 35.77 -2.26 -7.94
N GLN A 1002 36.09 -3.41 -8.51
CA GLN A 1002 35.09 -4.42 -8.86
C GLN A 1002 34.95 -5.53 -7.81
N LEU A 1003 36.07 -6.03 -7.30
CA LEU A 1003 36.09 -7.10 -6.29
C LEU A 1003 35.54 -6.65 -4.92
N CYS A 1004 35.35 -5.35 -4.69
CA CYS A 1004 34.67 -4.85 -3.49
C CYS A 1004 33.14 -5.05 -3.49
N GLY A 1005 32.57 -5.67 -4.54
CA GLY A 1005 31.17 -6.11 -4.58
C GLY A 1005 30.17 -5.09 -5.13
N PHE A 1006 30.62 -3.89 -5.53
CA PHE A 1006 29.72 -2.79 -5.90
C PHE A 1006 28.80 -3.17 -7.07
N ASN A 1007 29.35 -3.77 -8.13
CA ASN A 1007 28.55 -4.17 -9.28
C ASN A 1007 27.55 -5.29 -8.95
N SER A 1008 27.86 -6.22 -8.03
CA SER A 1008 26.86 -7.19 -7.54
C SER A 1008 25.71 -6.51 -6.79
N LEU A 1009 26.03 -5.54 -5.93
CA LEU A 1009 25.01 -4.74 -5.26
C LEU A 1009 24.10 -4.07 -6.29
N MET A 1010 24.64 -3.50 -7.38
CA MET A 1010 23.85 -2.85 -8.42
C MET A 1010 23.08 -3.82 -9.33
N TYR A 1011 23.65 -4.98 -9.66
CA TYR A 1011 22.99 -5.97 -10.55
C TYR A 1011 21.86 -6.73 -9.86
N PHE A 1012 21.95 -6.92 -8.55
CA PHE A 1012 21.03 -7.75 -7.77
C PHE A 1012 20.35 -6.98 -6.61
N SER A 1013 20.36 -5.63 -6.64
CA SER A 1013 19.78 -4.79 -5.59
C SER A 1013 18.31 -5.12 -5.30
N GLY A 1014 17.50 -5.33 -6.34
CA GLY A 1014 16.08 -5.69 -6.21
C GLY A 1014 15.90 -7.01 -5.47
N LEU A 1015 16.72 -8.03 -5.78
CA LEU A 1015 16.71 -9.31 -5.08
C LEU A 1015 17.14 -9.16 -3.62
N ILE A 1016 18.22 -8.41 -3.36
CA ILE A 1016 18.73 -8.16 -2.00
C ILE A 1016 17.66 -7.48 -1.12
N PHE A 1017 16.95 -6.48 -1.65
CA PHE A 1017 15.90 -5.78 -0.90
C PHE A 1017 14.56 -6.55 -0.85
N SER A 1018 14.27 -7.40 -1.85
CA SER A 1018 13.16 -8.36 -1.82
C SER A 1018 13.34 -9.37 -0.68
N PHE A 1019 14.55 -9.92 -0.48
CA PHE A 1019 14.87 -10.79 0.66
C PHE A 1019 14.65 -10.11 2.03
N LEU A 1020 14.72 -8.78 2.10
CA LEU A 1020 14.55 -7.97 3.31
C LEU A 1020 13.11 -7.50 3.54
N SER A 1021 12.15 -7.94 2.71
CA SER A 1021 10.72 -7.64 2.83
C SER A 1021 10.37 -6.13 2.79
N PHE A 1022 11.16 -5.33 2.07
CA PHE A 1022 10.80 -3.93 1.81
C PHE A 1022 9.59 -3.84 0.88
N SER A 1023 8.68 -2.90 1.16
CA SER A 1023 7.40 -2.71 0.44
C SER A 1023 7.55 -2.36 -1.05
N SER A 1024 8.70 -1.82 -1.46
CA SER A 1024 9.01 -1.50 -2.85
C SER A 1024 10.52 -1.64 -3.11
N PRO A 1025 11.04 -2.86 -3.39
CA PRO A 1025 12.46 -3.11 -3.63
C PRO A 1025 13.06 -2.26 -4.78
N THR A 1026 12.18 -1.84 -5.69
CA THR A 1026 12.42 -0.99 -6.86
C THR A 1026 12.87 0.41 -6.43
N LEU A 1027 12.11 1.02 -5.52
CA LEU A 1027 12.31 2.35 -4.94
C LEU A 1027 13.51 2.34 -3.99
N THR A 1028 13.69 1.26 -3.24
CA THR A 1028 14.88 1.05 -2.39
C THR A 1028 16.15 1.00 -3.25
N SER A 1029 16.14 0.28 -4.38
CA SER A 1029 17.25 0.26 -5.34
C SER A 1029 17.50 1.64 -5.97
N LEU A 1030 16.45 2.38 -6.32
CA LEU A 1030 16.55 3.76 -6.81
C LEU A 1030 17.23 4.68 -5.79
N SER A 1031 16.92 4.57 -4.49
CA SER A 1031 17.56 5.39 -3.44
C SER A 1031 19.07 5.15 -3.32
N VAL A 1032 19.53 3.91 -3.54
CA VAL A 1032 20.96 3.56 -3.62
C VAL A 1032 21.60 4.15 -4.88
N ALA A 1033 20.95 4.04 -6.04
CA ALA A 1033 21.43 4.62 -7.30
C ALA A 1033 21.51 6.16 -7.26
N THR A 1034 20.52 6.83 -6.66
CA THR A 1034 20.53 8.28 -6.42
C THR A 1034 21.67 8.68 -5.50
N THR A 1035 21.94 7.89 -4.44
CA THR A 1035 23.09 8.12 -3.55
C THR A 1035 24.41 8.02 -4.31
N ASN A 1036 24.57 7.03 -5.20
CA ASN A 1036 25.74 6.89 -6.07
C ASN A 1036 25.96 8.14 -6.94
N PHE A 1037 24.90 8.65 -7.57
CA PHE A 1037 24.96 9.87 -8.38
C PHE A 1037 25.33 11.11 -7.57
N LEU A 1038 24.67 11.35 -6.43
CA LEU A 1038 24.93 12.51 -5.57
C LEU A 1038 26.37 12.52 -5.02
N PHE A 1039 26.90 11.38 -4.58
CA PHE A 1039 28.28 11.30 -4.09
C PHE A 1039 29.33 11.32 -5.22
N THR A 1040 28.98 10.90 -6.44
CA THR A 1040 29.81 11.13 -7.63
C THR A 1040 29.91 12.63 -7.97
N LEU A 1041 28.81 13.38 -7.81
CA LEU A 1041 28.83 14.85 -7.96
C LEU A 1041 29.72 15.52 -6.90
N LEU A 1042 29.67 15.07 -5.65
CA LEU A 1042 30.59 15.53 -4.60
C LEU A 1042 32.05 15.19 -4.93
N ALA A 1043 32.33 13.98 -5.44
CA ALA A 1043 33.66 13.61 -5.89
C ALA A 1043 34.17 14.55 -6.99
N PHE A 1044 33.35 14.84 -8.01
CA PHE A 1044 33.70 15.79 -9.08
C PHE A 1044 34.10 17.17 -8.55
N ILE A 1045 33.40 17.70 -7.53
CA ILE A 1045 33.72 18.98 -6.91
C ILE A 1045 35.05 18.92 -6.13
N TYR A 1046 35.25 17.88 -5.32
CA TYR A 1046 36.32 17.83 -4.31
C TYR A 1046 37.59 17.06 -4.72
N ILE A 1047 37.60 16.31 -5.82
CA ILE A 1047 38.68 15.36 -6.17
C ILE A 1047 40.07 16.00 -6.17
N ASP A 1048 40.25 17.13 -6.86
CA ASP A 1048 41.56 17.80 -6.93
C ASP A 1048 41.89 18.61 -5.67
N ARG A 1049 40.88 19.01 -4.88
CA ARG A 1049 41.06 19.81 -3.66
C ARG A 1049 41.53 18.97 -2.48
N ILE A 1050 41.08 17.72 -2.38
CA ILE A 1050 41.47 16.80 -1.30
C ILE A 1050 42.73 16.01 -1.68
N GLY A 1051 42.88 15.67 -2.96
CA GLY A 1051 43.93 14.76 -3.45
C GLY A 1051 43.42 13.33 -3.60
N ARG A 1052 43.85 12.67 -4.68
CA ARG A 1052 43.29 11.38 -5.13
C ARG A 1052 43.67 10.24 -4.19
N ARG A 1053 44.90 10.25 -3.65
CA ARG A 1053 45.35 9.27 -2.66
C ARG A 1053 44.61 9.44 -1.35
N ARG A 1054 44.41 10.69 -0.90
CA ARG A 1054 43.70 10.98 0.36
C ARG A 1054 42.24 10.55 0.30
N ILE A 1055 41.54 10.81 -0.81
CA ILE A 1055 40.16 10.36 -1.02
C ILE A 1055 40.02 8.83 -0.88
N LEU A 1056 40.91 8.05 -1.52
CA LEU A 1056 40.89 6.58 -1.38
C LEU A 1056 41.18 6.13 0.06
N LEU A 1057 42.12 6.78 0.75
CA LEU A 1057 42.45 6.43 2.14
C LEU A 1057 41.36 6.80 3.16
N TYR A 1058 40.48 7.76 2.84
CA TYR A 1058 39.32 8.12 3.68
C TYR A 1058 38.06 7.31 3.34
N SER A 1059 37.82 7.02 2.06
CA SER A 1059 36.60 6.32 1.62
C SER A 1059 36.63 4.81 1.92
N ILE A 1060 37.74 4.12 1.60
CA ILE A 1060 37.78 2.66 1.71
C ILE A 1060 37.56 2.16 3.15
N PRO A 1061 38.08 2.78 4.23
CA PRO A 1061 37.76 2.36 5.60
C PRO A 1061 36.28 2.47 5.95
N ILE A 1062 35.59 3.49 5.44
CA ILE A 1062 34.13 3.66 5.62
C ILE A 1062 33.38 2.56 4.86
N MET A 1063 33.83 2.19 3.65
CA MET A 1063 33.28 1.04 2.92
C MET A 1063 33.47 -0.27 3.71
N THR A 1064 34.68 -0.55 4.18
CA THR A 1064 35.01 -1.74 4.99
C THR A 1064 34.13 -1.82 6.24
N LEU A 1065 34.03 -0.73 7.01
CA LEU A 1065 33.20 -0.69 8.21
C LEU A 1065 31.71 -0.93 7.89
N SER A 1066 31.20 -0.28 6.84
CA SER A 1066 29.81 -0.43 6.40
C SER A 1066 29.49 -1.87 5.99
N LEU A 1067 30.41 -2.53 5.26
CA LEU A 1067 30.26 -3.93 4.89
C LEU A 1067 30.37 -4.89 6.09
N ILE A 1068 31.22 -4.60 7.09
CA ILE A 1068 31.28 -5.39 8.33
C ILE A 1068 29.96 -5.29 9.10
N VAL A 1069 29.42 -4.09 9.28
CA VAL A 1069 28.13 -3.91 9.99
C VAL A 1069 26.99 -4.55 9.18
N CYS A 1070 27.00 -4.43 7.85
CA CYS A 1070 26.05 -5.10 6.96
C CYS A 1070 26.11 -6.63 7.08
N ALA A 1071 27.32 -7.21 7.07
CA ALA A 1071 27.55 -8.65 7.23
C ALA A 1071 27.05 -9.17 8.59
N ILE A 1072 27.30 -8.41 9.67
CA ILE A 1072 26.79 -8.72 11.02
C ILE A 1072 25.26 -8.65 11.03
N ALA A 1073 24.65 -7.60 10.49
CA ALA A 1073 23.20 -7.43 10.45
C ALA A 1073 22.51 -8.55 9.64
N PHE A 1074 23.04 -8.93 8.48
CA PHE A 1074 22.56 -10.09 7.72
C PHE A 1074 22.72 -11.41 8.49
N SER A 1075 23.82 -11.59 9.22
CA SER A 1075 24.03 -12.78 10.06
C SER A 1075 23.01 -12.87 11.19
N LEU A 1076 22.66 -11.73 11.81
CA LEU A 1076 21.65 -11.63 12.87
C LEU A 1076 20.22 -11.90 12.34
N VAL A 1077 19.89 -11.37 11.16
CA VAL A 1077 18.62 -11.71 10.47
C VAL A 1077 18.55 -13.21 10.17
N SER A 1078 19.64 -13.79 9.66
CA SER A 1078 19.70 -15.23 9.37
C SER A 1078 19.67 -16.11 10.63
N SER A 1079 20.26 -15.67 11.74
CA SER A 1079 20.22 -16.43 13.01
C SER A 1079 18.84 -16.39 13.64
N ASN A 1080 18.13 -15.26 13.57
CA ASN A 1080 16.75 -15.15 14.07
C ASN A 1080 15.76 -16.02 13.27
N LEU A 1081 16.07 -16.32 12.00
CA LEU A 1081 15.31 -17.28 11.19
C LEU A 1081 15.61 -18.76 11.51
N SER A 1082 16.74 -19.06 12.15
CA SER A 1082 17.23 -20.42 12.40
C SER A 1082 17.32 -20.81 13.88
N SER A 1083 17.04 -19.87 14.80
CA SER A 1083 16.97 -20.11 16.24
C SER A 1083 15.58 -20.55 16.74
N TYR A 1084 14.63 -20.86 15.85
CA TYR A 1084 13.45 -21.66 16.19
C TYR A 1084 13.82 -23.15 16.13
N PRO A 1085 13.87 -23.88 17.25
CA PRO A 1085 14.04 -25.32 17.23
C PRO A 1085 12.75 -25.95 16.68
N GLN A 1086 12.88 -26.92 15.79
CA GLN A 1086 11.80 -27.90 15.61
C GLN A 1086 11.69 -28.75 16.88
N THR A 1087 10.87 -28.33 17.85
CA THR A 1087 10.06 -29.16 18.78
C THR A 1087 9.60 -28.36 20.01
N SER A 1088 8.32 -28.55 20.37
CA SER A 1088 7.71 -28.27 21.70
C SER A 1088 7.40 -26.81 22.09
N ALA A 1089 6.17 -26.62 22.61
CA ALA A 1089 5.62 -25.41 23.25
C ALA A 1089 5.52 -24.17 22.33
N GLY A 1090 4.55 -23.26 22.48
CA GLY A 1090 3.73 -22.96 23.65
C GLY A 1090 4.18 -21.61 24.22
N SER A 1091 3.23 -20.68 24.42
CA SER A 1091 3.46 -19.25 24.71
C SER A 1091 4.37 -18.50 23.73
N SER A 1092 3.77 -17.89 22.72
CA SER A 1092 4.38 -16.78 21.98
C SER A 1092 3.96 -15.46 22.63
N ASP A 1093 4.78 -14.96 23.56
CA ASP A 1093 4.79 -13.54 23.89
C ASP A 1093 5.05 -12.71 22.62
N THR A 1094 4.54 -11.48 22.60
CA THR A 1094 4.71 -10.54 21.49
C THR A 1094 6.18 -10.29 21.16
N VAL A 1095 6.66 -10.89 20.06
CA VAL A 1095 7.86 -10.41 19.37
C VAL A 1095 7.40 -9.45 18.29
N THR A 1096 7.48 -8.16 18.60
CA THR A 1096 7.48 -7.11 17.58
C THR A 1096 8.59 -7.41 16.57
N GLY A 1097 8.21 -7.69 15.32
CA GLY A 1097 9.16 -7.90 14.22
C GLY A 1097 9.95 -6.63 13.99
N ASP A 1098 11.16 -6.59 14.54
CA ASP A 1098 11.94 -5.37 14.70
C ASP A 1098 12.43 -4.87 13.32
N LEU A 1099 11.77 -3.83 12.78
CA LEU A 1099 12.14 -3.18 11.50
C LEU A 1099 13.56 -2.59 11.52
N THR A 1100 14.20 -2.55 12.69
CA THR A 1100 15.55 -2.06 12.95
C THR A 1100 16.59 -2.74 12.04
N LEU A 1101 16.58 -4.07 11.92
CA LEU A 1101 17.62 -4.80 11.19
C LEU A 1101 17.60 -4.58 9.66
N PRO A 1102 16.46 -4.68 8.94
CA PRO A 1102 16.39 -4.32 7.52
C PRO A 1102 16.80 -2.87 7.25
N ILE A 1103 16.37 -1.92 8.09
CA ILE A 1103 16.71 -0.50 7.96
C ILE A 1103 18.21 -0.28 8.18
N VAL A 1104 18.83 -0.94 9.17
CA VAL A 1104 20.28 -0.91 9.38
C VAL A 1104 21.03 -1.45 8.16
N ILE A 1105 20.57 -2.54 7.54
CA ILE A 1105 21.19 -3.07 6.31
C ILE A 1105 21.11 -2.06 5.16
N LEU A 1106 19.94 -1.45 4.94
CA LEU A 1106 19.76 -0.40 3.93
C LEU A 1106 20.68 0.80 4.18
N LEU A 1107 20.77 1.26 5.43
CA LEU A 1107 21.66 2.36 5.81
C LEU A 1107 23.13 2.00 5.55
N CYS A 1108 23.58 0.80 5.92
CA CYS A 1108 24.93 0.33 5.65
C CYS A 1108 25.25 0.25 4.15
N LEU A 1109 24.34 -0.28 3.33
CA LEU A 1109 24.51 -0.36 1.87
C LEU A 1109 24.50 1.04 1.22
N THR A 1110 23.73 1.98 1.78
CA THR A 1110 23.70 3.39 1.35
C THR A 1110 25.01 4.11 1.68
N VAL A 1111 25.54 3.95 2.90
CA VAL A 1111 26.83 4.55 3.32
C VAL A 1111 28.01 3.91 2.56
N TYR A 1112 27.98 2.60 2.34
CA TYR A 1112 28.93 1.90 1.47
C TYR A 1112 28.92 2.51 0.05
N THR A 1113 27.74 2.68 -0.54
CA THR A 1113 27.55 3.24 -1.89
C THR A 1113 28.04 4.68 -1.97
N ALA A 1114 27.68 5.53 -1.00
CA ALA A 1114 28.16 6.90 -0.89
C ALA A 1114 29.69 6.98 -0.84
N SER A 1115 30.32 6.14 -0.02
CA SER A 1115 31.78 6.13 0.12
C SER A 1115 32.49 5.57 -1.11
N TYR A 1116 31.95 4.51 -1.73
CA TYR A 1116 32.44 3.98 -3.01
C TYR A 1116 32.38 5.06 -4.10
N ALA A 1117 31.22 5.70 -4.27
CA ALA A 1117 30.99 6.75 -5.24
C ALA A 1117 31.92 7.95 -5.05
N PHE A 1118 32.30 8.26 -3.81
CA PHE A 1118 33.24 9.33 -3.52
C PHE A 1118 34.69 8.98 -3.92
N GLY A 1119 35.10 7.71 -3.79
CA GLY A 1119 36.48 7.26 -3.99
C GLY A 1119 36.67 6.25 -5.13
N LEU A 1120 36.54 4.96 -4.81
CA LEU A 1120 36.82 3.85 -5.74
C LEU A 1120 35.96 3.87 -7.01
N GLY A 1121 34.80 4.54 -7.02
CA GLY A 1121 34.00 4.74 -8.22
C GLY A 1121 34.69 5.56 -9.32
N ASN A 1122 35.59 6.48 -8.96
CA ASN A 1122 36.13 7.49 -9.89
C ASN A 1122 37.64 7.38 -10.13
N VAL A 1123 38.44 7.27 -9.06
CA VAL A 1123 39.91 7.35 -9.16
C VAL A 1123 40.51 6.26 -10.09
N PRO A 1124 40.04 5.00 -10.13
CA PRO A 1124 40.58 3.97 -11.04
C PRO A 1124 40.47 4.34 -12.53
N TRP A 1125 39.44 5.07 -12.95
CA TRP A 1125 39.26 5.47 -14.35
C TRP A 1125 40.24 6.54 -14.83
N GLN A 1126 40.97 7.19 -13.91
CA GLN A 1126 42.07 8.12 -14.22
C GLN A 1126 43.40 7.38 -14.55
N GLN A 1127 43.37 6.05 -14.67
CA GLN A 1127 44.51 5.17 -15.01
C GLN A 1127 45.37 5.61 -16.20
N SER A 1128 44.80 6.29 -17.19
CA SER A 1128 45.53 6.72 -18.39
C SER A 1128 46.63 7.74 -18.08
N GLU A 1129 46.56 8.42 -16.94
CA GLU A 1129 47.57 9.36 -16.45
C GLU A 1129 48.78 8.66 -15.81
N LEU A 1130 48.65 7.40 -15.36
CA LEU A 1130 49.75 6.62 -14.77
C LEU A 1130 50.79 6.17 -15.82
N PHE A 1131 50.36 6.02 -17.08
CA PHE A 1131 51.19 5.47 -18.13
C PHE A 1131 51.83 6.57 -19.00
N PRO A 1132 53.14 6.48 -19.30
CA PRO A 1132 53.73 7.30 -20.34
C PRO A 1132 53.10 6.95 -21.70
N LEU A 1133 53.09 7.92 -22.60
CA LEU A 1133 52.38 7.84 -23.89
C LEU A 1133 52.80 6.60 -24.71
N SER A 1134 54.07 6.17 -24.57
CA SER A 1134 54.63 4.99 -25.23
C SER A 1134 54.02 3.63 -24.86
N VAL A 1135 53.34 3.51 -23.71
CA VAL A 1135 52.62 2.27 -23.35
C VAL A 1135 51.17 2.52 -22.92
N ARG A 1136 50.67 3.76 -23.05
CA ARG A 1136 49.37 4.17 -22.51
C ARG A 1136 48.17 3.38 -23.03
N SER A 1137 48.05 3.16 -24.34
CA SER A 1137 46.92 2.43 -24.91
C SER A 1137 46.91 0.98 -24.41
N LEU A 1138 48.05 0.30 -24.46
CA LEU A 1138 48.23 -1.08 -24.01
C LEU A 1138 48.05 -1.25 -22.48
N GLY A 1139 48.65 -0.38 -21.68
CA GLY A 1139 48.55 -0.40 -20.21
C GLY A 1139 47.13 -0.12 -19.73
N SER A 1140 46.47 0.88 -20.33
CA SER A 1140 45.05 1.16 -20.06
C SER A 1140 44.15 0.02 -20.52
N ALA A 1141 44.47 -0.66 -21.63
CA ALA A 1141 43.71 -1.81 -22.12
C ALA A 1141 43.79 -3.01 -21.18
N LEU A 1142 44.97 -3.33 -20.64
CA LEU A 1142 45.14 -4.41 -19.64
C LEU A 1142 44.48 -4.08 -18.31
N ALA A 1143 44.54 -2.83 -17.85
CA ALA A 1143 43.87 -2.40 -16.63
C ALA A 1143 42.33 -2.38 -16.80
N THR A 1144 41.81 -1.96 -17.96
CA THR A 1144 40.38 -2.06 -18.30
C THR A 1144 39.92 -3.51 -18.45
N ALA A 1145 40.74 -4.39 -19.04
CA ALA A 1145 40.48 -5.83 -19.06
C ALA A 1145 40.45 -6.41 -17.63
N THR A 1146 41.30 -5.93 -16.72
CA THR A 1146 41.27 -6.34 -15.30
C THR A 1146 39.95 -5.95 -14.64
N ASN A 1147 39.43 -4.74 -14.89
CA ASN A 1147 38.10 -4.32 -14.44
C ASN A 1147 37.01 -5.31 -14.90
N TRP A 1148 36.93 -5.57 -16.22
CA TRP A 1148 35.92 -6.47 -16.77
C TRP A 1148 36.07 -7.94 -16.34
N ALA A 1149 37.30 -8.43 -16.14
CA ALA A 1149 37.55 -9.76 -15.57
C ALA A 1149 37.06 -9.87 -14.13
N SER A 1150 37.40 -8.89 -13.27
CA SER A 1150 36.91 -8.84 -11.90
C SER A 1150 35.39 -8.72 -11.84
N ASN A 1151 34.79 -7.90 -12.71
CA ASN A 1151 33.34 -7.76 -12.82
C ASN A 1151 32.64 -9.04 -13.30
N PHE A 1152 33.25 -9.78 -14.24
CA PHE A 1152 32.77 -11.08 -14.69
C PHE A 1152 32.75 -12.11 -13.55
N ILE A 1153 33.85 -12.22 -12.79
CA ILE A 1153 33.96 -13.10 -11.62
C ILE A 1153 32.86 -12.74 -10.61
N VAL A 1154 32.78 -11.47 -10.22
CA VAL A 1154 31.84 -10.97 -9.21
C VAL A 1154 30.38 -11.20 -9.62
N GLY A 1155 30.02 -10.93 -10.87
CA GLY A 1155 28.67 -11.17 -11.40
C GLY A 1155 28.31 -12.65 -11.56
N LEU A 1156 29.29 -13.53 -11.78
CA LEU A 1156 29.09 -14.98 -11.89
C LEU A 1156 29.00 -15.67 -10.52
N THR A 1157 29.78 -15.22 -9.52
CA THR A 1157 29.86 -15.89 -8.22
C THR A 1157 28.91 -15.36 -7.16
N PHE A 1158 28.34 -14.15 -7.32
CA PHE A 1158 27.54 -13.53 -6.25
C PHE A 1158 26.33 -14.35 -5.81
N LEU A 1159 25.43 -14.75 -6.72
CA LEU A 1159 24.26 -15.55 -6.35
C LEU A 1159 24.66 -16.92 -5.76
N PRO A 1160 25.60 -17.69 -6.35
CA PRO A 1160 26.16 -18.88 -5.71
C PRO A 1160 26.76 -18.64 -4.32
N MET A 1161 27.42 -17.51 -4.07
CA MET A 1161 27.95 -17.17 -2.73
C MET A 1161 26.84 -16.85 -1.73
N MET A 1162 25.79 -16.12 -2.16
CA MET A 1162 24.62 -15.84 -1.32
C MET A 1162 23.89 -17.12 -0.90
N GLU A 1163 23.81 -18.13 -1.79
CA GLU A 1163 23.22 -19.44 -1.50
C GLU A 1163 24.15 -20.33 -0.65
N LEU A 1164 25.43 -20.49 -1.04
CA LEU A 1164 26.35 -21.46 -0.42
C LEU A 1164 27.04 -20.97 0.85
N LEU A 1165 27.34 -19.67 0.94
CA LEU A 1165 28.05 -19.05 2.07
C LEU A 1165 27.13 -18.23 2.97
N SER A 1166 25.87 -18.01 2.57
CA SER A 1166 24.93 -17.03 3.15
C SER A 1166 25.28 -15.55 2.87
N PRO A 1167 24.30 -14.62 3.02
CA PRO A 1167 24.55 -13.19 2.81
C PRO A 1167 25.62 -12.59 3.74
N GLY A 1168 25.66 -13.02 5.01
CA GLY A 1168 26.60 -12.50 6.00
C GLY A 1168 28.07 -12.69 5.59
N TRP A 1169 28.44 -13.92 5.23
CA TRP A 1169 29.81 -14.22 4.77
C TRP A 1169 30.11 -13.63 3.39
N THR A 1170 29.10 -13.47 2.52
CA THR A 1170 29.27 -12.83 1.21
C THR A 1170 29.70 -11.36 1.36
N PHE A 1171 28.95 -10.56 2.14
CA PHE A 1171 29.33 -9.18 2.42
C PHE A 1171 30.62 -9.08 3.28
N GLY A 1172 30.85 -10.03 4.19
CA GLY A 1172 32.11 -10.14 4.94
C GLY A 1172 33.33 -10.36 4.04
N THR A 1173 33.20 -11.16 2.98
CA THR A 1173 34.25 -11.38 1.98
C THR A 1173 34.60 -10.08 1.23
N TYR A 1174 33.58 -9.30 0.82
CA TYR A 1174 33.80 -7.98 0.22
C TYR A 1174 34.45 -6.99 1.19
N ALA A 1175 34.17 -7.06 2.50
CA ALA A 1175 34.85 -6.24 3.50
C ALA A 1175 36.36 -6.57 3.58
N VAL A 1176 36.73 -7.85 3.53
CA VAL A 1176 38.15 -8.28 3.48
C VAL A 1176 38.84 -7.74 2.23
N VAL A 1177 38.19 -7.80 1.07
CA VAL A 1177 38.73 -7.20 -0.17
C VAL A 1177 38.94 -5.69 -0.02
N CYS A 1178 38.01 -4.96 0.61
CA CYS A 1178 38.17 -3.52 0.87
C CYS A 1178 39.37 -3.24 1.80
N ALA A 1179 39.54 -4.03 2.88
CA ALA A 1179 40.68 -3.89 3.79
C ALA A 1179 42.03 -4.13 3.10
N VAL A 1180 42.14 -5.16 2.26
CA VAL A 1180 43.33 -5.46 1.45
C VAL A 1180 43.59 -4.32 0.45
N SER A 1181 42.54 -3.82 -0.19
CA SER A 1181 42.63 -2.69 -1.14
C SER A 1181 43.13 -1.41 -0.48
N TRP A 1182 42.67 -1.11 0.75
CA TRP A 1182 43.16 0.04 1.52
C TRP A 1182 44.65 -0.08 1.86
N PHE A 1183 45.10 -1.27 2.27
CA PHE A 1183 46.52 -1.52 2.52
C PHE A 1183 47.37 -1.38 1.25
N GLY A 1184 46.86 -1.83 0.09
CA GLY A 1184 47.47 -1.61 -1.21
C GLY A 1184 47.64 -0.12 -1.54
N VAL A 1185 46.55 0.66 -1.47
CA VAL A 1185 46.57 2.12 -1.68
C VAL A 1185 47.54 2.81 -0.71
N TRP A 1186 47.53 2.42 0.56
CA TRP A 1186 48.45 2.99 1.56
C TRP A 1186 49.92 2.72 1.21
N SER A 1187 50.23 1.50 0.76
CA SER A 1187 51.60 1.02 0.53
C SER A 1187 52.21 1.47 -0.80
N ILE A 1188 51.45 1.43 -1.91
CA ILE A 1188 52.00 1.56 -3.27
C ILE A 1188 51.38 2.67 -4.14
N TYR A 1189 50.29 3.33 -3.71
CA TYR A 1189 49.69 4.42 -4.49
C TYR A 1189 50.24 5.79 -4.03
N PRO A 1190 51.01 6.52 -4.86
CA PRO A 1190 51.43 7.88 -4.58
C PRO A 1190 50.30 8.92 -4.75
N GLU A 1191 50.51 10.15 -4.29
CA GLU A 1191 49.58 11.25 -4.61
C GLU A 1191 49.87 11.78 -6.02
N MET A 1192 48.82 11.91 -6.82
CA MET A 1192 48.87 12.20 -8.26
C MET A 1192 48.20 13.53 -8.64
N SER A 1193 47.52 14.18 -7.71
CA SER A 1193 46.82 15.45 -7.98
C SER A 1193 47.80 16.53 -8.42
N GLY A 1194 47.53 17.15 -9.58
CA GLY A 1194 48.32 18.26 -10.13
C GLY A 1194 49.62 17.88 -10.86
N LEU A 1195 50.01 16.61 -10.91
CA LEU A 1195 51.25 16.19 -11.57
C LEU A 1195 51.12 16.13 -13.11
N GLY A 1196 52.15 16.61 -13.80
CA GLY A 1196 52.37 16.41 -15.23
C GLY A 1196 52.77 14.98 -15.57
N LEU A 1197 52.53 14.54 -16.80
CA LEU A 1197 52.80 13.15 -17.25
C LEU A 1197 54.26 12.73 -17.10
N GLU A 1198 55.19 13.67 -17.26
CA GLU A 1198 56.63 13.44 -17.08
C GLU A 1198 57.00 13.26 -15.60
N GLU A 1199 56.40 14.07 -14.72
CA GLU A 1199 56.59 13.96 -13.27
C GLU A 1199 56.07 12.62 -12.74
N VAL A 1200 54.97 12.09 -13.29
CA VAL A 1200 54.47 10.74 -12.98
C VAL A 1200 55.46 9.65 -13.40
N LYS A 1201 56.08 9.78 -14.58
CA LYS A 1201 57.10 8.85 -15.10
C LYS A 1201 58.36 8.87 -14.24
N GLU A 1202 58.82 10.05 -13.83
CA GLU A 1202 59.95 10.25 -12.92
C GLU A 1202 59.67 9.64 -11.53
N LEU A 1203 58.53 9.98 -10.93
CA LEU A 1203 58.09 9.54 -9.60
C LEU A 1203 58.03 8.01 -9.44
N LEU A 1204 57.76 7.29 -10.54
CA LEU A 1204 57.69 5.82 -10.58
C LEU A 1204 58.97 5.16 -11.12
N ALA A 1205 60.00 5.91 -11.54
CA ALA A 1205 61.20 5.37 -12.17
C ALA A 1205 61.98 4.43 -11.24
N ASP A 1206 62.29 4.87 -10.02
CA ASP A 1206 63.12 4.13 -9.07
C ASP A 1206 62.33 3.47 -7.92
N SER A 1207 61.17 4.03 -7.53
CA SER A 1207 60.37 3.54 -6.40
C SER A 1207 58.86 3.58 -6.67
N TRP A 1208 58.04 3.38 -5.63
CA TRP A 1208 56.59 3.60 -5.68
C TRP A 1208 56.17 5.06 -5.47
N GLY A 1209 57.10 6.00 -5.26
CA GLY A 1209 56.83 7.44 -5.18
C GLY A 1209 56.05 7.94 -3.96
N VAL A 1210 55.57 7.05 -3.07
CA VAL A 1210 54.64 7.41 -1.98
C VAL A 1210 55.23 8.44 -1.00
N LYS A 1211 56.47 8.24 -0.53
CA LYS A 1211 57.12 9.20 0.38
C LYS A 1211 57.47 10.52 -0.30
N GLU A 1212 57.85 10.45 -1.57
CA GLU A 1212 58.30 11.60 -2.35
C GLU A 1212 57.14 12.52 -2.73
N SER A 1213 56.04 11.97 -3.25
CA SER A 1213 54.82 12.72 -3.56
C SER A 1213 54.28 13.46 -2.33
N LEU A 1214 54.24 12.81 -1.16
CA LEU A 1214 53.86 13.44 0.11
C LEU A 1214 54.81 14.58 0.53
N GLY A 1215 56.10 14.49 0.20
CA GLY A 1215 57.08 15.57 0.39
C GLY A 1215 56.82 16.74 -0.55
N ARG A 1216 56.62 16.49 -1.85
CA ARG A 1216 56.29 17.51 -2.85
C ARG A 1216 55.02 18.29 -2.44
N THR A 1217 53.94 17.61 -2.02
CA THR A 1217 52.69 18.26 -1.59
C THR A 1217 52.84 19.18 -0.38
N ARG A 1218 53.81 18.94 0.50
CA ARG A 1218 54.03 19.72 1.74
C ARG A 1218 54.83 21.01 1.50
N ASN A 1219 55.52 21.11 0.36
CA ASN A 1219 56.25 22.31 -0.05
C ASN A 1219 55.42 23.22 -0.99
N SER A 1220 54.29 22.73 -1.50
CA SER A 1220 53.38 23.45 -2.40
C SER A 1220 52.14 24.03 -1.69
N SER A 1221 52.05 23.89 -0.36
CA SER A 1221 50.94 24.33 0.51
C SER A 1221 51.44 25.22 1.62
#